data_AF-A0A858REU8-F1
#
_entry.id   AF-A0A858REU8-F1
#
_cell.length_a   1.000
_cell.length_b   1.000
_cell.length_c   1.000
_cell.angle_alpha   90.00
_cell.angle_beta   90.00
_cell.angle_gamma   90.00
#
_symmetry.space_group_name_H-M   'P 1'
#
loop_
_entity.id
_entity.type
_entity.pdbx_description
1 polymer ?
#
loop_
_entity_poly.entity_id
_entity_poly.type
_entity_poly.pdbx_seq_one_letter_code
_entity_poly.pdbx_strand_id
1 'polypeptide(L)'
;MNTRSVLLALAAFTPPLLTAQIIVADPFAAEPQGPVVLDGAPPQPGPAQTAPGGEGGPGGELDFNRLRQLIEESKKRPAQTPEQQKAAILQELKIDRSPTGILATRLEEARLKEEPIPAKPENETPEQAMQRFQQEAAVFRRDVNLGRWDKVRDFMAALPKEISAEAYNVLVQKLSTPAQVAPPPELMLQGAKPYAQQAYLAPADLLGLASAVPNPPDKKQIQGLAKLLTKDPRPPKEFFDALAGGLKNFGGQDKEDRRRAAQLLIEAGFVKEAGDYLPDLNEAKEKKDYAALNLIARHKAEFALADKKAAGKELLPQAWEISVSFLSDASAPPQEKAEALSRALTLIPELGDDTGKQWLEKTFKDPKGEGVELLASLGTLTAQSRENPDAIARLEQLKLQHAAVKTLLSSEGFDRTAWSGIFTLFARQWTYEAEVTRQKDQSNSRRMVQQFDEWGNLFFTRPNTGYQGPGPQPIGAGEMLECQPDETWLSSIEPATRNECQLSSARLLLKVKEQTKALPVVKSIAATDRDQAKSLVREMIRVWTENHNPNEEQDYRSRYFYFYGFSQQAGSIPLTRSKQERNLVELAALVKGIRDLDLGESFHSELADAFISCHSRAEVWRVEAIESVFGATDVLDSPTLATLVGRMRLNLAGLWPNPKLQQAYQTKRKDKELQEQILYGYQAGQGVLERALEKKPAESWRLKEQLAALRFEESNYRSSLHPDHNHSTIKKTSLDELAAAAKEYASTLPLEDISKETSSVFETWFYAALGSPSLEAMKSHHVATPDEYPKIKAVLESLPGDSKERHLKAFATTLNTRLANVSPDLKLRFLEGASAIAGEREELSDAKDVLTYYRDLVKEIVLDASIDGPDRVGTSSPFGLKVNLRHTKEIERESGGFAKYLQNQNNSPFAYNYGRPPEDYRDKFEKAARAALEEHFEIVSLTFHSDKVESFTDPQFGWRVTPYAYLMLKPKGPQIDKVPPLKIDLDFSDTSGYVVLPITSAEVPIDAGKAEPRPYRDLKVTQTLDERSHKEKGCLYLEVKASAHGLVPPLEDLFTTKIEGLETGAIEDRGLRIVELDAAAEDLSPISEHEWRIELKPKGGSLPASFQFPVVKPELAKEDGLVRQRYVDVDLVPVDAQVALNGGREKITPWVAGSIAILLAIGAAMVAMFRKKPDQGPTGPTLIPLPAHINAVSVIGYLRKLQEREGITPTLRESIEKEITALETRHFGRQDAPQDPVELEEIAKRWQAA
;
A
#
# COMPACT_ATOMS: atom_id res chain seq x y z
N MET A 1 3.34 -43.50 -28.72
CA MET A 1 3.31 -44.64 -27.78
C MET A 1 2.34 -44.28 -26.66
N ASN A 2 1.04 -44.52 -26.88
CA ASN A 2 0.18 -45.58 -26.32
C ASN A 2 -0.57 -45.08 -25.06
N THR A 3 -1.73 -44.41 -25.17
CA THR A 3 -3.14 -44.86 -25.36
C THR A 3 -3.88 -45.37 -24.11
N ARG A 4 -4.97 -44.65 -23.77
CA ARG A 4 -6.36 -45.10 -23.42
C ARG A 4 -6.55 -45.87 -22.09
N SER A 5 -7.66 -45.84 -21.33
CA SER A 5 -9.01 -45.22 -21.30
C SER A 5 -9.77 -45.88 -20.09
N VAL A 6 -10.53 -45.17 -19.22
CA VAL A 6 -12.02 -45.03 -19.19
C VAL A 6 -12.78 -45.88 -18.12
N LEU A 7 -13.64 -45.26 -17.26
CA LEU A 7 -15.09 -45.56 -16.98
C LEU A 7 -15.65 -45.13 -15.57
N LEU A 8 -16.80 -44.41 -15.61
CA LEU A 8 -18.06 -44.48 -14.78
C LEU A 8 -18.03 -44.08 -13.26
N ALA A 9 -19.10 -43.56 -12.61
CA ALA A 9 -20.52 -43.27 -12.90
C ALA A 9 -21.12 -42.32 -11.82
N LEU A 10 -22.26 -41.68 -12.15
CA LEU A 10 -23.22 -40.99 -11.25
C LEU A 10 -24.09 -41.97 -10.45
N ALA A 11 -24.52 -41.59 -9.23
CA ALA A 11 -25.83 -41.94 -8.64
C ALA A 11 -26.18 -41.06 -7.41
N ALA A 12 -27.48 -40.87 -7.18
CA ALA A 12 -28.10 -39.90 -6.27
C ALA A 12 -29.05 -40.56 -5.24
N PHE A 13 -29.44 -39.79 -4.19
CA PHE A 13 -30.61 -39.89 -3.29
C PHE A 13 -30.74 -40.99 -2.17
N THR A 14 -30.61 -40.53 -0.90
CA THR A 14 -31.33 -40.74 0.41
C THR A 14 -32.48 -41.77 0.60
N PRO A 15 -33.04 -42.01 1.83
CA PRO A 15 -32.56 -42.41 3.19
C PRO A 15 -33.34 -43.68 3.73
N PRO A 16 -33.33 -44.10 5.03
CA PRO A 16 -34.29 -43.56 6.04
C PRO A 16 -33.91 -43.63 7.55
N LEU A 17 -34.74 -42.92 8.33
CA LEU A 17 -35.09 -42.88 9.77
C LEU A 17 -34.86 -44.12 10.67
N LEU A 18 -34.55 -43.90 11.97
CA LEU A 18 -35.50 -44.14 13.09
C LEU A 18 -35.01 -43.66 14.49
N THR A 19 -35.92 -42.96 15.15
CA THR A 19 -36.21 -42.69 16.59
C THR A 19 -35.69 -43.69 17.64
N ALA A 20 -35.47 -43.30 18.92
CA ALA A 20 -36.50 -43.25 19.99
C ALA A 20 -35.83 -42.97 21.37
N GLN A 21 -36.27 -41.99 22.20
CA GLN A 21 -37.22 -42.10 23.35
C GLN A 21 -36.46 -41.71 24.68
N ILE A 22 -36.97 -41.04 25.74
CA ILE A 22 -38.33 -40.68 26.22
C ILE A 22 -38.27 -39.80 27.52
N ILE A 23 -39.19 -38.81 27.65
CA ILE A 23 -40.09 -38.44 28.81
C ILE A 23 -39.54 -37.76 30.09
N VAL A 24 -40.17 -36.77 30.79
CA VAL A 24 -41.39 -35.92 30.67
C VAL A 24 -41.43 -34.85 31.81
N ALA A 25 -42.13 -33.73 31.51
CA ALA A 25 -42.86 -32.73 32.32
C ALA A 25 -42.12 -31.68 33.20
N ASP A 26 -42.28 -30.34 33.04
CA ASP A 26 -43.43 -29.39 32.90
C ASP A 26 -44.11 -28.99 34.24
N PRO A 27 -44.88 -27.86 34.35
CA PRO A 27 -44.73 -26.48 33.82
C PRO A 27 -45.23 -25.38 34.83
N PHE A 28 -45.20 -24.08 34.49
CA PHE A 28 -46.33 -23.11 34.51
C PHE A 28 -45.92 -21.62 34.53
N ALA A 29 -46.78 -20.83 33.87
CA ALA A 29 -46.71 -19.42 33.49
C ALA A 29 -47.20 -18.41 34.55
N ALA A 30 -46.81 -17.13 34.38
CA ALA A 30 -47.63 -15.96 34.72
C ALA A 30 -47.14 -14.67 34.01
N GLU A 31 -48.02 -14.06 33.21
CA GLU A 31 -48.10 -12.62 32.88
C GLU A 31 -49.43 -12.09 33.49
N PRO A 32 -49.84 -10.78 33.45
CA PRO A 32 -49.15 -9.51 33.10
C PRO A 32 -49.42 -8.37 34.14
N GLN A 33 -48.84 -7.17 33.94
CA GLN A 33 -49.50 -5.84 34.09
C GLN A 33 -48.53 -4.68 33.75
N GLY A 34 -48.85 -3.86 32.73
CA GLY A 34 -48.26 -2.52 32.49
C GLY A 34 -49.07 -1.41 33.18
N PRO A 35 -49.02 -0.11 32.77
CA PRO A 35 -48.14 0.59 31.82
C PRO A 35 -47.53 1.91 32.39
N VAL A 36 -46.71 2.65 31.62
CA VAL A 36 -46.81 4.10 31.31
C VAL A 36 -45.49 4.68 30.74
N VAL A 37 -45.58 5.01 29.45
CA VAL A 37 -45.01 6.02 28.54
C VAL A 37 -44.09 7.16 29.06
N LEU A 38 -42.92 7.42 28.43
CA LEU A 38 -42.60 8.50 27.45
C LEU A 38 -41.09 8.84 27.34
N ASP A 39 -40.60 8.78 26.09
CA ASP A 39 -39.60 9.59 25.36
C ASP A 39 -38.20 9.94 25.91
N GLY A 40 -37.19 9.70 25.05
CA GLY A 40 -35.93 10.44 25.05
C GLY A 40 -34.70 9.67 24.53
N ALA A 41 -34.58 9.48 23.21
CA ALA A 41 -33.36 8.96 22.57
C ALA A 41 -32.46 10.10 22.03
N PRO A 42 -31.13 10.01 22.21
CA PRO A 42 -30.16 10.54 21.26
C PRO A 42 -29.21 9.45 20.70
N PRO A 43 -28.49 9.73 19.59
CA PRO A 43 -28.17 8.75 18.55
C PRO A 43 -26.80 8.07 18.69
N GLN A 44 -26.71 6.82 18.21
CA GLN A 44 -25.47 6.06 18.02
C GLN A 44 -24.81 6.39 16.67
N PRO A 45 -23.47 6.50 16.60
CA PRO A 45 -22.72 6.69 15.36
C PRO A 45 -22.58 5.37 14.57
N GLY A 46 -22.77 5.45 13.25
CA GLY A 46 -22.83 4.32 12.33
C GLY A 46 -21.46 3.71 11.98
N PRO A 47 -21.41 2.42 11.59
CA PRO A 47 -20.20 1.74 11.16
C PRO A 47 -19.91 1.95 9.67
N ALA A 48 -18.62 2.09 9.36
CA ALA A 48 -18.06 2.20 8.03
C ALA A 48 -18.34 0.94 7.18
N GLN A 49 -18.81 1.16 5.95
CA GLN A 49 -18.98 0.11 4.94
C GLN A 49 -17.66 -0.12 4.20
N THR A 50 -17.02 -1.25 4.47
CA THR A 50 -16.02 -1.87 3.59
C THR A 50 -16.75 -2.70 2.52
N ALA A 51 -16.40 -2.47 1.26
CA ALA A 51 -16.90 -3.23 0.11
C ALA A 51 -16.50 -4.72 0.19
N PRO A 52 -17.36 -5.68 -0.18
CA PRO A 52 -16.99 -7.09 -0.23
C PRO A 52 -16.33 -7.42 -1.58
N GLY A 53 -15.05 -7.77 -1.52
CA GLY A 53 -14.37 -8.54 -2.54
C GLY A 53 -14.94 -9.95 -2.60
N GLY A 54 -15.22 -10.43 -3.82
CA GLY A 54 -15.70 -11.78 -4.06
C GLY A 54 -14.57 -12.79 -4.03
N GLU A 55 -14.60 -13.69 -3.06
CA GLU A 55 -14.03 -15.03 -3.15
C GLU A 55 -15.17 -16.04 -3.00
N GLY A 56 -15.44 -16.79 -4.07
CA GLY A 56 -16.42 -17.86 -4.07
C GLY A 56 -15.84 -19.14 -3.47
N GLY A 57 -16.32 -19.50 -2.27
CA GLY A 57 -16.21 -20.85 -1.72
C GLY A 57 -17.57 -21.59 -1.82
N PRO A 58 -17.60 -22.90 -2.09
CA PRO A 58 -18.84 -23.65 -2.22
C PRO A 58 -19.36 -24.02 -0.83
N GLY A 59 -20.30 -23.23 -0.31
CA GLY A 59 -20.87 -23.48 1.01
C GLY A 59 -21.69 -22.32 1.55
N GLY A 60 -22.52 -21.68 0.71
CA GLY A 60 -23.51 -20.72 1.18
C GLY A 60 -24.74 -21.48 1.67
N GLU A 61 -25.02 -21.40 2.97
CA GLU A 61 -26.28 -21.84 3.57
C GLU A 61 -27.44 -21.17 2.82
N LEU A 62 -28.36 -21.97 2.27
CA LEU A 62 -29.57 -21.44 1.62
C LEU A 62 -30.39 -20.70 2.67
N ASP A 63 -30.47 -19.38 2.53
CA ASP A 63 -31.40 -18.56 3.30
C ASP A 63 -32.83 -18.92 2.88
N PHE A 64 -33.42 -19.89 3.59
CA PHE A 64 -34.77 -20.38 3.36
C PHE A 64 -35.82 -19.30 3.58
N ASN A 65 -35.52 -18.24 4.33
CA ASN A 65 -36.44 -17.12 4.49
C ASN A 65 -36.41 -16.22 3.26
N ARG A 66 -35.24 -15.94 2.70
CA ARG A 66 -35.13 -15.23 1.42
C ARG A 66 -35.69 -16.04 0.26
N LEU A 67 -35.51 -17.37 0.27
CA LEU A 67 -36.15 -18.25 -0.71
C LEU A 67 -37.67 -18.27 -0.55
N ARG A 68 -38.19 -18.36 0.69
CA ARG A 68 -39.64 -18.27 0.97
C ARG A 68 -40.21 -16.92 0.58
N GLN A 69 -39.46 -15.83 0.80
CA GLN A 69 -39.87 -14.49 0.44
C GLN A 69 -39.90 -14.32 -1.08
N LEU A 70 -38.89 -14.84 -1.79
CA LEU A 70 -38.87 -14.89 -3.26
C LEU A 70 -39.97 -15.81 -3.83
N ILE A 71 -40.31 -16.91 -3.14
CA ILE A 71 -41.42 -17.81 -3.50
C ILE A 71 -42.79 -17.16 -3.24
N GLU A 72 -42.94 -16.42 -2.13
CA GLU A 72 -44.14 -15.63 -1.82
C GLU A 72 -44.30 -14.46 -2.81
N GLU A 73 -43.20 -13.79 -3.16
CA GLU A 73 -43.18 -12.73 -4.19
C GLU A 73 -43.45 -13.30 -5.58
N SER A 74 -42.96 -14.49 -5.91
CA SER A 74 -43.26 -15.16 -7.19
C SER A 74 -44.71 -15.62 -7.26
N LYS A 75 -45.31 -16.03 -6.14
CA LYS A 75 -46.76 -16.36 -6.04
C LYS A 75 -47.67 -15.14 -6.16
N LYS A 76 -47.16 -13.93 -5.88
CA LYS A 76 -47.88 -12.66 -6.00
C LYS A 76 -47.72 -11.98 -7.36
N ARG A 77 -46.86 -12.48 -8.25
CA ARG A 77 -46.79 -12.01 -9.64
C ARG A 77 -47.98 -12.58 -10.41
N PRO A 78 -48.75 -11.77 -11.16
CA PRO A 78 -49.78 -12.29 -12.04
C PRO A 78 -49.15 -13.31 -13.00
N ALA A 79 -49.83 -14.44 -13.22
CA ALA A 79 -49.35 -15.47 -14.15
C ALA A 79 -49.11 -14.81 -15.52
N GLN A 80 -47.85 -14.87 -16.00
CA GLN A 80 -47.51 -14.32 -17.31
C GLN A 80 -48.40 -14.96 -18.37
N THR A 81 -48.96 -14.14 -19.25
CA THR A 81 -49.72 -14.67 -20.38
C THR A 81 -48.78 -15.53 -21.25
N PRO A 82 -49.30 -16.52 -22.00
CA PRO A 82 -48.48 -17.31 -22.93
C PRO A 82 -47.67 -16.44 -23.91
N GLU A 83 -48.16 -15.25 -24.23
CA GLU A 83 -47.50 -14.23 -25.05
C GLU A 83 -46.31 -13.57 -24.33
N GLN A 84 -46.46 -13.20 -23.05
CA GLN A 84 -45.38 -12.65 -22.23
C GLN A 84 -44.26 -13.67 -22.00
N GLN A 85 -44.61 -14.95 -21.86
CA GLN A 85 -43.63 -16.04 -21.75
C GLN A 85 -42.82 -16.22 -23.04
N LYS A 86 -43.48 -16.13 -24.21
CA LYS A 86 -42.80 -16.17 -25.52
C LYS A 86 -41.87 -14.98 -25.71
N ALA A 87 -42.28 -13.77 -25.32
CA ALA A 87 -41.44 -12.58 -25.37
C ALA A 87 -40.19 -12.71 -24.48
N ALA A 88 -40.35 -13.22 -23.25
CA ALA A 88 -39.25 -13.47 -22.33
C ALA A 88 -38.23 -14.46 -22.89
N ILE A 89 -38.68 -15.56 -23.51
CA ILE A 89 -37.79 -16.54 -24.17
C ILE A 89 -36.93 -15.86 -25.24
N LEU A 90 -37.52 -15.02 -26.10
CA LEU A 90 -36.78 -14.30 -27.14
C LEU A 90 -35.79 -13.28 -26.55
N GLN A 91 -36.14 -12.62 -25.44
CA GLN A 91 -35.26 -11.70 -24.72
C GLN A 91 -34.06 -12.42 -24.09
N GLU A 92 -34.20 -13.65 -23.66
CA GLU A 92 -33.12 -14.44 -23.03
C GLU A 92 -32.17 -15.10 -24.05
N LEU A 93 -32.51 -15.10 -25.35
CA LEU A 93 -31.67 -15.71 -26.38
C LEU A 93 -30.26 -15.09 -26.43
N LYS A 94 -29.23 -15.92 -26.30
CA LYS A 94 -27.83 -15.52 -26.51
C LYS A 94 -27.54 -15.42 -28.00
N ILE A 95 -27.68 -14.22 -28.55
CA ILE A 95 -27.30 -13.90 -29.93
C ILE A 95 -25.82 -13.53 -29.93
N ASP A 96 -25.01 -14.33 -30.59
CA ASP A 96 -23.57 -14.13 -30.72
C ASP A 96 -23.19 -14.28 -32.18
N ARG A 97 -23.13 -13.13 -32.85
CA ARG A 97 -22.71 -13.01 -34.25
C ARG A 97 -21.27 -12.52 -34.37
N SER A 98 -20.47 -12.69 -33.32
CA SER A 98 -19.02 -12.52 -33.43
C SER A 98 -18.45 -13.59 -34.38
N PRO A 99 -17.26 -13.39 -34.98
CA PRO A 99 -16.57 -14.44 -35.73
C PRO A 99 -16.54 -15.79 -34.99
N THR A 100 -16.31 -15.76 -33.68
CA THR A 100 -16.30 -16.98 -32.83
C THR A 100 -17.70 -17.59 -32.71
N GLY A 101 -18.71 -16.77 -32.43
CA GLY A 101 -20.11 -17.21 -32.32
C GLY A 101 -20.66 -17.82 -33.61
N ILE A 102 -20.31 -17.26 -34.78
CA ILE A 102 -20.67 -17.80 -36.09
C ILE A 102 -20.05 -19.19 -36.29
N LEU A 103 -18.75 -19.35 -36.01
CA LEU A 103 -18.05 -20.63 -36.15
C LEU A 103 -18.57 -21.68 -35.16
N ALA A 104 -18.82 -21.29 -33.91
CA ALA A 104 -19.40 -22.16 -32.89
C ALA A 104 -20.80 -22.64 -33.31
N THR A 105 -21.63 -21.75 -33.85
CA THR A 105 -22.97 -22.09 -34.34
C THR A 105 -22.91 -23.03 -35.56
N ARG A 106 -21.93 -22.85 -36.47
CA ARG A 106 -21.71 -23.80 -37.59
C ARG A 106 -21.27 -25.18 -37.10
N LEU A 107 -20.42 -25.22 -36.07
CA LEU A 107 -19.96 -26.47 -35.46
C LEU A 107 -21.09 -27.20 -34.74
N GLU A 108 -21.97 -26.46 -34.06
CA GLU A 108 -23.20 -26.97 -33.46
C GLU A 108 -24.10 -27.60 -34.54
N GLU A 109 -24.31 -26.91 -35.66
CA GLU A 109 -25.10 -27.43 -36.79
C GLU A 109 -24.48 -28.70 -37.41
N ALA A 110 -23.15 -28.77 -37.50
CA ALA A 110 -22.46 -29.97 -37.99
C ALA A 110 -22.51 -31.18 -37.04
N ARG A 111 -22.75 -30.96 -35.74
CA ARG A 111 -22.77 -32.00 -34.70
C ARG A 111 -24.18 -32.53 -34.41
N LEU A 112 -25.21 -31.75 -34.68
CA LEU A 112 -26.59 -32.17 -34.51
C LEU A 112 -27.05 -33.01 -35.71
N LYS A 113 -27.50 -34.25 -35.49
CA LYS A 113 -28.42 -34.91 -36.43
C LYS A 113 -29.75 -34.19 -36.27
N GLU A 114 -30.22 -33.48 -37.28
CA GLU A 114 -31.48 -32.73 -37.20
C GLU A 114 -32.63 -33.64 -36.76
N GLU A 115 -33.07 -33.51 -35.51
CA GLU A 115 -34.38 -33.99 -35.12
C GLU A 115 -35.39 -32.96 -35.65
N PRO A 116 -36.32 -33.36 -36.54
CA PRO A 116 -37.32 -32.45 -37.06
C PRO A 116 -38.17 -31.91 -35.90
N ILE A 117 -38.45 -30.59 -35.90
CA ILE A 117 -39.39 -29.99 -34.96
C ILE A 117 -40.71 -30.78 -35.09
N PRO A 118 -41.24 -31.36 -33.99
CA PRO A 118 -42.44 -32.18 -34.05
C PRO A 118 -43.59 -31.38 -34.66
N ALA A 119 -44.28 -31.98 -35.64
CA ALA A 119 -45.41 -31.36 -36.31
C ALA A 119 -46.49 -30.97 -35.31
N LYS A 120 -47.17 -29.84 -35.54
CA LYS A 120 -48.26 -29.35 -34.67
C LYS A 120 -49.30 -30.46 -34.45
N PRO A 121 -49.48 -30.99 -33.22
CA PRO A 121 -50.53 -31.97 -32.97
C PRO A 121 -51.92 -31.31 -33.04
N GLU A 122 -52.95 -32.06 -33.45
CA GLU A 122 -54.34 -31.56 -33.58
C GLU A 122 -54.92 -31.02 -32.25
N ASN A 123 -54.44 -31.52 -31.11
CA ASN A 123 -54.79 -31.06 -29.76
C ASN A 123 -53.51 -30.79 -28.95
N GLU A 124 -52.89 -29.63 -29.17
CA GLU A 124 -51.66 -29.20 -28.49
C GLU A 124 -51.98 -28.60 -27.10
N THR A 125 -51.35 -29.11 -26.03
CA THR A 125 -51.47 -28.49 -24.70
C THR A 125 -50.64 -27.19 -24.63
N PRO A 126 -50.97 -26.23 -23.74
CA PRO A 126 -50.16 -25.01 -23.58
C PRO A 126 -48.69 -25.27 -23.28
N GLU A 127 -48.38 -26.36 -22.56
CA GLU A 127 -47.01 -26.81 -22.26
C GLU A 127 -46.28 -27.33 -23.51
N GLN A 128 -46.97 -28.12 -24.35
CA GLN A 128 -46.42 -28.61 -25.62
C GLN A 128 -46.17 -27.46 -26.61
N ALA A 129 -47.09 -26.49 -26.69
CA ALA A 129 -46.92 -25.29 -27.49
C ALA A 129 -45.72 -24.45 -27.05
N MET A 130 -45.45 -24.38 -25.74
CA MET A 130 -44.29 -23.66 -25.20
C MET A 130 -42.97 -24.38 -25.46
N GLN A 131 -42.92 -25.70 -25.28
CA GLN A 131 -41.73 -26.51 -25.61
C GLN A 131 -41.39 -26.42 -27.09
N ARG A 132 -42.39 -26.48 -27.97
CA ARG A 132 -42.20 -26.28 -29.40
C ARG A 132 -41.67 -24.88 -29.71
N PHE A 133 -42.23 -23.85 -29.07
CA PHE A 133 -41.75 -22.48 -29.25
C PHE A 133 -40.29 -22.30 -28.79
N GLN A 134 -39.85 -22.98 -27.72
CA GLN A 134 -38.44 -22.98 -27.29
C GLN A 134 -37.52 -23.58 -28.35
N GLN A 135 -37.95 -24.66 -29.02
CA GLN A 135 -37.22 -25.27 -30.13
C GLN A 135 -37.18 -24.32 -31.36
N GLU A 136 -38.31 -23.70 -31.70
CA GLU A 136 -38.38 -22.69 -32.77
C GLU A 136 -37.49 -21.47 -32.46
N ALA A 137 -37.45 -21.00 -31.21
CA ALA A 137 -36.58 -19.92 -30.76
C ALA A 137 -35.09 -20.27 -30.81
N ALA A 138 -34.73 -21.54 -30.56
CA ALA A 138 -33.36 -22.03 -30.72
C ALA A 138 -32.94 -22.06 -32.21
N VAL A 139 -33.85 -22.45 -33.11
CA VAL A 139 -33.62 -22.36 -34.56
C VAL A 139 -33.49 -20.90 -35.01
N PHE A 140 -34.34 -20.01 -34.50
CA PHE A 140 -34.24 -18.57 -34.74
C PHE A 140 -32.88 -18.00 -34.30
N ARG A 141 -32.40 -18.33 -33.10
CA ARG A 141 -31.04 -17.95 -32.63
C ARG A 141 -29.97 -18.40 -33.62
N ARG A 142 -30.04 -19.65 -34.09
CA ARG A 142 -29.09 -20.22 -35.05
C ARG A 142 -29.14 -19.48 -36.39
N ASP A 143 -30.33 -19.20 -36.91
CA ASP A 143 -30.51 -18.49 -38.18
C ASP A 143 -30.02 -17.03 -38.10
N VAL A 144 -30.22 -16.37 -36.95
CA VAL A 144 -29.63 -15.04 -36.66
C VAL A 144 -28.11 -15.10 -36.61
N ASN A 145 -27.50 -16.06 -35.89
CA ASN A 145 -26.04 -16.16 -35.81
C ASN A 145 -25.41 -16.50 -37.18
N LEU A 146 -26.10 -17.28 -38.02
CA LEU A 146 -25.58 -17.72 -39.32
C LEU A 146 -25.90 -16.78 -40.49
N GLY A 147 -26.67 -15.70 -40.28
CA GLY A 147 -27.03 -14.76 -41.35
C GLY A 147 -28.08 -15.25 -42.32
N ARG A 148 -28.96 -16.15 -41.90
CA ARG A 148 -30.06 -16.66 -42.73
C ARG A 148 -31.28 -15.74 -42.63
N TRP A 149 -31.12 -14.50 -43.10
CA TRP A 149 -32.08 -13.43 -42.89
C TRP A 149 -33.47 -13.68 -43.46
N ASP A 150 -33.59 -14.47 -44.53
CA ASP A 150 -34.90 -14.90 -45.05
C ASP A 150 -35.68 -15.73 -44.01
N LYS A 151 -35.00 -16.65 -43.30
CA LYS A 151 -35.62 -17.45 -42.23
C LYS A 151 -35.94 -16.62 -40.99
N VAL A 152 -35.06 -15.66 -40.65
CA VAL A 152 -35.30 -14.69 -39.57
C VAL A 152 -36.55 -13.87 -39.87
N ARG A 153 -36.69 -13.39 -41.11
CA ARG A 153 -37.88 -12.65 -41.57
C ARG A 153 -39.14 -13.52 -41.47
N ASP A 154 -39.08 -14.75 -41.94
CA ASP A 154 -40.25 -15.65 -41.94
C ASP A 154 -40.68 -16.00 -40.51
N PHE A 155 -39.72 -16.20 -39.60
CA PHE A 155 -39.98 -16.39 -38.17
C PHE A 155 -40.61 -15.15 -37.54
N MET A 156 -40.04 -13.97 -37.78
CA MET A 156 -40.59 -12.69 -37.28
C MET A 156 -42.00 -12.42 -37.79
N ALA A 157 -42.30 -12.79 -39.04
CA ALA A 157 -43.63 -12.65 -39.62
C ALA A 157 -44.67 -13.63 -39.03
N ALA A 158 -44.23 -14.77 -38.49
CA ALA A 158 -45.10 -15.76 -37.85
C ALA A 158 -45.47 -15.41 -36.40
N LEU A 159 -44.76 -14.46 -35.77
CA LEU A 159 -45.03 -14.00 -34.41
C LEU A 159 -46.19 -12.98 -34.36
N PRO A 160 -46.93 -12.89 -33.23
CA PRO A 160 -47.84 -11.78 -32.97
C PRO A 160 -47.12 -10.42 -33.08
N LYS A 161 -47.83 -9.40 -33.58
CA LYS A 161 -47.23 -8.11 -33.97
C LYS A 161 -46.47 -7.41 -32.84
N GLU A 162 -46.99 -7.39 -31.62
CA GLU A 162 -46.33 -6.73 -30.49
C GLU A 162 -45.04 -7.44 -30.08
N ILE A 163 -45.09 -8.78 -29.95
CA ILE A 163 -43.93 -9.62 -29.61
C ILE A 163 -42.85 -9.52 -30.68
N SER A 164 -43.24 -9.52 -31.95
CA SER A 164 -42.32 -9.45 -33.08
C SER A 164 -41.54 -8.12 -33.10
N ALA A 165 -42.21 -6.99 -32.86
CA ALA A 165 -41.56 -5.68 -32.80
C ALA A 165 -40.57 -5.56 -31.63
N GLU A 166 -40.95 -6.08 -30.46
CA GLU A 166 -40.07 -6.10 -29.28
C GLU A 166 -38.85 -7.01 -29.49
N ALA A 167 -39.05 -8.22 -30.04
CA ALA A 167 -37.98 -9.14 -30.36
C ALA A 167 -36.99 -8.56 -31.37
N TYR A 168 -37.48 -7.80 -32.36
CA TYR A 168 -36.63 -7.11 -33.33
C TYR A 168 -35.76 -6.02 -32.67
N ASN A 169 -36.31 -5.24 -31.74
CA ASN A 169 -35.56 -4.22 -31.00
C ASN A 169 -34.41 -4.84 -30.20
N VAL A 170 -34.72 -5.92 -29.48
CA VAL A 170 -33.72 -6.66 -28.70
C VAL A 170 -32.64 -7.26 -29.60
N LEU A 171 -33.01 -7.76 -30.78
CA LEU A 171 -32.08 -8.26 -31.78
C LEU A 171 -31.11 -7.18 -32.26
N VAL A 172 -31.61 -6.02 -32.70
CA VAL A 172 -30.77 -4.90 -33.17
C VAL A 172 -29.87 -4.39 -32.05
N GLN A 173 -30.40 -4.26 -30.82
CA GLN A 173 -29.61 -3.86 -29.66
C GLN A 173 -28.47 -4.85 -29.36
N LYS A 174 -28.77 -6.15 -29.35
CA LYS A 174 -27.76 -7.20 -29.10
C LYS A 174 -26.70 -7.24 -30.20
N LEU A 175 -27.07 -7.05 -31.46
CA LEU A 175 -26.12 -6.98 -32.57
C LEU A 175 -25.24 -5.72 -32.51
N SER A 176 -25.73 -4.63 -31.90
CA SER A 176 -24.95 -3.38 -31.72
C SER A 176 -24.02 -3.41 -30.50
N THR A 177 -24.07 -4.46 -29.68
CA THR A 177 -23.26 -4.61 -28.48
C THR A 177 -22.22 -5.71 -28.69
N PRO A 178 -20.95 -5.55 -28.26
CA PRO A 178 -19.96 -6.62 -28.32
C PRO A 178 -20.41 -7.87 -27.56
N ALA A 179 -20.25 -9.04 -28.17
CA ALA A 179 -20.52 -10.32 -27.51
C ALA A 179 -19.34 -10.70 -26.60
N GLN A 180 -19.63 -11.23 -25.42
CA GLN A 180 -18.60 -11.78 -24.52
C GLN A 180 -18.26 -13.20 -24.95
N VAL A 181 -17.04 -13.40 -25.43
CA VAL A 181 -16.53 -14.68 -25.89
C VAL A 181 -15.66 -15.28 -24.78
N ALA A 182 -16.11 -16.41 -24.24
CA ALA A 182 -15.30 -17.21 -23.32
C ALA A 182 -14.33 -18.10 -24.12
N PRO A 183 -13.04 -18.17 -23.75
CA PRO A 183 -12.14 -19.13 -24.35
C PRO A 183 -12.61 -20.56 -24.05
N PRO A 184 -12.29 -21.53 -24.91
CA PRO A 184 -12.43 -22.95 -24.57
C PRO A 184 -11.81 -23.27 -23.20
N PRO A 185 -12.40 -24.20 -22.41
CA PRO A 185 -11.88 -24.58 -21.09
C PRO A 185 -10.39 -24.93 -21.10
N GLU A 186 -9.88 -25.51 -22.19
CA GLU A 186 -8.45 -25.82 -22.34
C GLU A 186 -7.56 -24.57 -22.36
N LEU A 187 -8.03 -23.47 -22.96
CA LEU A 187 -7.31 -22.20 -23.02
C LEU A 187 -7.50 -21.37 -21.74
N MET A 188 -8.65 -21.48 -21.07
CA MET A 188 -8.85 -20.84 -19.76
C MET A 188 -7.90 -21.42 -18.69
N LEU A 189 -7.64 -22.73 -18.72
CA LEU A 189 -6.65 -23.39 -17.87
C LEU A 189 -5.21 -22.92 -18.13
N GLN A 190 -4.96 -22.34 -19.31
CA GLN A 190 -3.67 -21.74 -19.69
C GLN A 190 -3.63 -20.22 -19.46
N GLY A 191 -4.64 -19.65 -18.77
CA GLY A 191 -4.69 -18.24 -18.40
C GLY A 191 -5.38 -17.32 -19.42
N ALA A 192 -6.01 -17.86 -20.46
CA ALA A 192 -6.82 -17.05 -21.38
C ALA A 192 -8.08 -16.54 -20.67
N LYS A 193 -8.37 -15.24 -20.83
CA LYS A 193 -9.53 -14.58 -20.21
C LYS A 193 -10.66 -14.39 -21.24
N PRO A 194 -11.93 -14.34 -20.79
CA PRO A 194 -13.02 -13.85 -21.63
C PRO A 194 -12.71 -12.47 -22.20
N TYR A 195 -13.08 -12.25 -23.45
CA TYR A 195 -12.90 -10.98 -24.15
C TYR A 195 -14.15 -10.63 -24.95
N ALA A 196 -14.32 -9.34 -25.22
CA ALA A 196 -15.43 -8.84 -26.00
C ALA A 196 -15.08 -8.91 -27.50
N GLN A 197 -16.00 -9.38 -28.34
CA GLN A 197 -15.84 -9.40 -29.78
C GLN A 197 -17.06 -8.74 -30.45
N GLN A 198 -16.82 -7.77 -31.33
CA GLN A 198 -17.88 -7.11 -32.10
C GLN A 198 -18.61 -8.11 -33.01
N ALA A 199 -19.90 -7.87 -33.25
CA ALA A 199 -20.66 -8.64 -34.22
C ALA A 199 -20.10 -8.42 -35.64
N TYR A 200 -19.92 -9.50 -36.39
CA TYR A 200 -19.58 -9.42 -37.80
C TYR A 200 -20.85 -9.36 -38.65
N LEU A 201 -21.06 -8.21 -39.30
CA LEU A 201 -22.17 -7.96 -40.22
C LEU A 201 -21.61 -7.44 -41.54
N ALA A 202 -21.82 -8.20 -42.63
CA ALA A 202 -21.55 -7.68 -43.96
C ALA A 202 -22.63 -6.66 -44.37
N PRO A 203 -22.38 -5.75 -45.34
CA PRO A 203 -23.41 -4.84 -45.83
C PRO A 203 -24.69 -5.55 -46.30
N ALA A 204 -24.56 -6.74 -46.91
CA ALA A 204 -25.70 -7.58 -47.29
C ALA A 204 -26.50 -8.11 -46.08
N ASP A 205 -25.84 -8.32 -44.94
CA ASP A 205 -26.50 -8.73 -43.71
C ASP A 205 -27.40 -7.63 -43.15
N LEU A 206 -26.97 -6.37 -43.26
CA LEU A 206 -27.78 -5.24 -42.86
C LEU A 206 -29.03 -5.10 -43.74
N LEU A 207 -28.92 -5.35 -45.04
CA LEU A 207 -30.09 -5.36 -45.95
C LEU A 207 -31.06 -6.50 -45.59
N GLY A 208 -30.52 -7.67 -45.24
CA GLY A 208 -31.32 -8.81 -44.75
C GLY A 208 -32.02 -8.48 -43.43
N LEU A 209 -31.31 -7.86 -42.48
CA LEU A 209 -31.86 -7.43 -41.21
C LEU A 209 -32.91 -6.31 -41.36
N ALA A 210 -32.69 -5.36 -42.26
CA ALA A 210 -33.65 -4.32 -42.61
C ALA A 210 -34.92 -4.91 -43.26
N SER A 211 -34.77 -5.96 -44.06
CA SER A 211 -35.89 -6.69 -44.67
C SER A 211 -36.63 -7.60 -43.70
N ALA A 212 -36.02 -7.94 -42.56
CA ALA A 212 -36.60 -8.75 -41.51
C ALA A 212 -37.46 -7.96 -40.51
N VAL A 213 -37.54 -6.62 -40.65
CA VAL A 213 -38.38 -5.80 -39.77
C VAL A 213 -39.85 -6.22 -39.95
N PRO A 214 -40.57 -6.57 -38.87
CA PRO A 214 -41.93 -7.09 -38.97
C PRO A 214 -42.96 -6.02 -39.36
N ASN A 215 -42.76 -4.78 -38.91
CA ASN A 215 -43.58 -3.61 -39.21
C ASN A 215 -42.68 -2.50 -39.79
N PRO A 216 -43.23 -1.41 -40.36
CA PRO A 216 -42.42 -0.25 -40.74
C PRO A 216 -41.59 0.25 -39.54
N PRO A 217 -40.26 0.44 -39.69
CA PRO A 217 -39.40 0.76 -38.56
C PRO A 217 -39.56 2.20 -38.08
N ASP A 218 -39.44 2.41 -36.76
CA ASP A 218 -39.46 3.72 -36.13
C ASP A 218 -38.09 4.42 -36.13
N LYS A 219 -38.03 5.68 -35.65
CA LYS A 219 -36.79 6.48 -35.61
C LYS A 219 -35.68 5.81 -34.80
N LYS A 220 -36.00 5.11 -33.70
CA LYS A 220 -35.00 4.42 -32.86
C LYS A 220 -34.44 3.19 -33.56
N GLN A 221 -35.28 2.43 -34.24
CA GLN A 221 -34.87 1.26 -35.02
C GLN A 221 -33.97 1.66 -36.19
N ILE A 222 -34.31 2.74 -36.90
CA ILE A 222 -33.49 3.28 -37.99
C ILE A 222 -32.12 3.74 -37.45
N GLN A 223 -32.07 4.42 -36.31
CA GLN A 223 -30.80 4.80 -35.67
C GLN A 223 -29.98 3.57 -35.22
N GLY A 224 -30.63 2.54 -34.70
CA GLY A 224 -29.99 1.27 -34.35
C GLY A 224 -29.36 0.59 -35.56
N LEU A 225 -30.09 0.54 -36.68
CA LEU A 225 -29.59 0.00 -37.95
C LEU A 225 -28.46 0.85 -38.53
N ALA A 226 -28.55 2.18 -38.45
CA ALA A 226 -27.50 3.09 -38.91
C ALA A 226 -26.18 2.88 -38.17
N LYS A 227 -26.22 2.62 -36.86
CA LYS A 227 -25.03 2.30 -36.04
C LYS A 227 -24.33 1.00 -36.45
N LEU A 228 -25.07 0.05 -37.03
CA LEU A 228 -24.51 -1.22 -37.53
C LEU A 228 -23.85 -1.08 -38.90
N LEU A 229 -24.05 0.05 -39.61
CA LEU A 229 -23.41 0.32 -40.89
C LEU A 229 -22.06 1.00 -40.68
N THR A 230 -20.97 0.29 -40.99
CA THR A 230 -19.62 0.87 -40.91
C THR A 230 -19.35 1.79 -42.10
N LYS A 231 -18.67 2.92 -41.85
CA LYS A 231 -18.19 3.82 -42.90
C LYS A 231 -16.93 3.31 -43.60
N ASP A 232 -16.18 2.45 -42.91
CA ASP A 232 -14.92 1.87 -43.38
C ASP A 232 -14.92 0.35 -43.13
N PRO A 233 -14.77 -0.49 -44.17
CA PRO A 233 -14.78 -0.12 -45.58
C PRO A 233 -16.15 0.43 -45.99
N ARG A 234 -16.15 1.40 -46.91
CA ARG A 234 -17.38 1.94 -47.50
C ARG A 234 -18.23 0.78 -48.08
N PRO A 235 -19.55 0.77 -47.84
CA PRO A 235 -20.44 -0.23 -48.43
C PRO A 235 -20.28 -0.31 -49.96
N PRO A 236 -20.30 -1.52 -50.53
CA PRO A 236 -20.11 -1.71 -51.96
C PRO A 236 -21.32 -1.19 -52.74
N LYS A 237 -21.17 -0.97 -54.05
CA LYS A 237 -22.23 -0.36 -54.88
C LYS A 237 -23.54 -1.15 -54.82
N GLU A 238 -23.44 -2.46 -54.76
CA GLU A 238 -24.56 -3.41 -54.67
C GLU A 238 -25.46 -3.14 -53.46
N PHE A 239 -24.92 -2.58 -52.37
CA PHE A 239 -25.70 -2.19 -51.20
C PHE A 239 -26.68 -1.05 -51.54
N PHE A 240 -26.19 -0.02 -52.22
CA PHE A 240 -27.00 1.12 -52.64
C PHE A 240 -27.94 0.75 -53.79
N ASP A 241 -27.49 -0.08 -54.73
CA ASP A 241 -28.34 -0.58 -55.82
C ASP A 241 -29.52 -1.41 -55.28
N ALA A 242 -29.32 -2.22 -54.22
CA ALA A 242 -30.40 -2.95 -53.55
C ALA A 242 -31.40 -2.04 -52.83
N LEU A 243 -30.94 -0.97 -52.15
CA LEU A 243 -31.81 0.05 -51.59
C LEU A 243 -32.60 0.79 -52.69
N ALA A 244 -31.97 1.09 -53.82
CA ALA A 244 -32.64 1.70 -54.97
C ALA A 244 -33.70 0.78 -55.60
N GLY A 245 -33.42 -0.52 -55.67
CA GLY A 245 -34.35 -1.54 -56.16
C GLY A 245 -35.59 -1.77 -55.28
N GLY A 246 -35.54 -1.35 -54.02
CA GLY A 246 -36.63 -1.45 -53.05
C GLY A 246 -36.52 -2.71 -52.18
N LEU A 247 -36.37 -2.49 -50.89
CA LEU A 247 -36.38 -3.50 -49.83
C LEU A 247 -37.66 -3.33 -49.01
N LYS A 248 -38.06 -4.38 -48.30
CA LYS A 248 -39.24 -4.31 -47.42
C LYS A 248 -39.04 -3.18 -46.40
N ASN A 249 -39.86 -2.14 -46.49
CA ASN A 249 -39.83 -0.92 -45.67
C ASN A 249 -38.73 0.12 -45.99
N PHE A 250 -37.91 -0.07 -47.03
CA PHE A 250 -36.80 0.84 -47.36
C PHE A 250 -36.57 0.98 -48.88
N GLY A 251 -36.47 2.23 -49.36
CA GLY A 251 -36.11 2.55 -50.74
C GLY A 251 -37.22 2.28 -51.78
N GLY A 252 -36.84 1.93 -53.00
CA GLY A 252 -37.78 1.62 -54.08
C GLY A 252 -38.62 2.82 -54.57
N GLN A 253 -39.85 2.56 -55.03
CA GLN A 253 -40.78 3.59 -55.53
C GLN A 253 -41.80 4.06 -54.50
N ASP A 254 -41.95 3.33 -53.38
CA ASP A 254 -42.86 3.73 -52.30
C ASP A 254 -42.32 4.95 -51.54
N LYS A 255 -43.19 5.91 -51.26
CA LYS A 255 -42.77 7.21 -50.69
C LYS A 255 -42.27 7.08 -49.26
N GLU A 256 -42.91 6.25 -48.46
CA GLU A 256 -42.57 6.05 -47.05
C GLU A 256 -41.29 5.20 -46.91
N ASP A 257 -41.10 4.22 -47.79
CA ASP A 257 -39.88 3.41 -47.85
C ASP A 257 -38.67 4.26 -48.27
N ARG A 258 -38.82 5.11 -49.29
CA ARG A 258 -37.78 6.08 -49.69
C ARG A 258 -37.40 7.00 -48.53
N ARG A 259 -38.39 7.56 -47.84
CA ARG A 259 -38.16 8.42 -46.67
C ARG A 259 -37.35 7.71 -45.58
N ARG A 260 -37.67 6.45 -45.25
CA ARG A 260 -36.91 5.66 -44.27
C ARG A 260 -35.48 5.38 -44.73
N ALA A 261 -35.27 5.13 -46.03
CA ALA A 261 -33.94 4.97 -46.60
C ALA A 261 -33.10 6.26 -46.51
N ALA A 262 -33.69 7.42 -46.80
CA ALA A 262 -33.02 8.72 -46.61
C ALA A 262 -32.60 8.93 -45.14
N GLN A 263 -33.49 8.62 -44.20
CA GLN A 263 -33.20 8.74 -42.77
C GLN A 263 -32.07 7.80 -42.33
N LEU A 264 -32.10 6.53 -42.76
CA LEU A 264 -31.04 5.56 -42.47
C LEU A 264 -29.67 6.05 -42.97
N LEU A 265 -29.61 6.55 -44.20
CA LEU A 265 -28.36 7.02 -44.82
C LEU A 265 -27.82 8.29 -44.17
N ILE A 266 -28.67 9.24 -43.78
CA ILE A 266 -28.27 10.45 -43.03
C ILE A 266 -27.69 10.07 -41.67
N GLU A 267 -28.39 9.22 -40.90
CA GLU A 267 -27.92 8.79 -39.58
C GLU A 267 -26.63 7.97 -39.66
N ALA A 268 -26.44 7.21 -40.74
CA ALA A 268 -25.20 6.48 -41.01
C ALA A 268 -24.08 7.38 -41.59
N GLY A 269 -24.36 8.66 -41.87
CA GLY A 269 -23.43 9.65 -42.40
C GLY A 269 -23.12 9.55 -43.89
N PHE A 270 -23.95 8.87 -44.67
CA PHE A 270 -23.94 8.84 -46.13
C PHE A 270 -24.89 9.91 -46.70
N VAL A 271 -24.66 11.16 -46.29
CA VAL A 271 -25.57 12.29 -46.57
C VAL A 271 -25.74 12.52 -48.08
N LYS A 272 -24.70 12.31 -48.88
CA LYS A 272 -24.77 12.49 -50.34
C LYS A 272 -25.70 11.50 -51.02
N GLU A 273 -25.60 10.23 -50.63
CA GLU A 273 -26.40 9.14 -51.18
C GLU A 273 -27.86 9.18 -50.69
N ALA A 274 -28.12 9.84 -49.55
CA ALA A 274 -29.48 10.03 -49.04
C ALA A 274 -30.36 10.94 -49.92
N GLY A 275 -29.74 11.82 -50.72
CA GLY A 275 -30.44 12.82 -51.54
C GLY A 275 -31.46 12.22 -52.51
N ASP A 276 -31.14 11.09 -53.12
CA ASP A 276 -32.01 10.42 -54.11
C ASP A 276 -33.29 9.84 -53.49
N TYR A 277 -33.34 9.69 -52.16
CA TYR A 277 -34.47 9.10 -51.44
C TYR A 277 -35.31 10.13 -50.70
N LEU A 278 -34.96 11.41 -50.76
CA LEU A 278 -35.71 12.47 -50.08
C LEU A 278 -37.15 12.60 -50.62
N PRO A 279 -38.12 12.91 -49.74
CA PRO A 279 -39.46 13.30 -50.17
C PRO A 279 -39.43 14.54 -51.07
N ASP A 280 -40.42 14.66 -51.97
CA ASP A 280 -40.57 15.87 -52.78
C ASP A 280 -40.92 17.08 -51.88
N LEU A 281 -40.17 18.17 -52.04
CA LEU A 281 -40.32 19.36 -51.20
C LEU A 281 -41.67 20.05 -51.41
N ASN A 282 -42.18 20.11 -52.63
CA ASN A 282 -43.44 20.80 -52.92
C ASN A 282 -44.61 19.98 -52.40
N GLU A 283 -44.57 18.66 -52.59
CA GLU A 283 -45.57 17.75 -52.03
C GLU A 283 -45.58 17.77 -50.50
N ALA A 284 -44.40 17.79 -49.86
CA ALA A 284 -44.29 17.86 -48.40
C ALA A 284 -44.88 19.18 -47.84
N LYS A 285 -44.69 20.30 -48.55
CA LYS A 285 -45.29 21.59 -48.21
C LYS A 285 -46.82 21.57 -48.35
N GLU A 286 -47.33 21.05 -49.46
CA GLU A 286 -48.79 20.97 -49.71
C GLU A 286 -49.52 20.07 -48.72
N LYS A 287 -48.93 18.91 -48.39
CA LYS A 287 -49.52 17.93 -47.47
C LYS A 287 -49.26 18.24 -45.99
N LYS A 288 -48.51 19.30 -45.69
CA LYS A 288 -48.08 19.64 -44.32
C LYS A 288 -47.38 18.48 -43.61
N ASP A 289 -46.53 17.75 -44.33
CA ASP A 289 -45.71 16.68 -43.75
C ASP A 289 -44.47 17.28 -43.10
N TYR A 290 -44.64 17.78 -41.87
CA TYR A 290 -43.59 18.49 -41.14
C TYR A 290 -42.32 17.66 -40.92
N ALA A 291 -42.49 16.37 -40.69
CA ALA A 291 -41.36 15.49 -40.46
C ALA A 291 -40.60 15.20 -41.78
N ALA A 292 -41.26 15.24 -42.95
CA ALA A 292 -40.58 15.23 -44.25
C ALA A 292 -39.83 16.54 -44.52
N LEU A 293 -40.43 17.69 -44.19
CA LEU A 293 -39.77 18.99 -44.27
C LEU A 293 -38.52 19.05 -43.39
N ASN A 294 -38.62 18.52 -42.16
CA ASN A 294 -37.49 18.43 -41.26
C ASN A 294 -36.36 17.56 -41.81
N LEU A 295 -36.68 16.39 -42.37
CA LEU A 295 -35.70 15.51 -42.99
C LEU A 295 -34.98 16.17 -44.17
N ILE A 296 -35.71 16.85 -45.05
CA ILE A 296 -35.14 17.57 -46.21
C ILE A 296 -34.21 18.68 -45.75
N ALA A 297 -34.66 19.52 -44.80
CA ALA A 297 -33.84 20.61 -44.30
C ALA A 297 -32.61 20.10 -43.53
N ARG A 298 -32.69 18.94 -42.86
CA ARG A 298 -31.56 18.34 -42.12
C ARG A 298 -30.51 17.85 -43.10
N HIS A 299 -30.94 17.12 -44.14
CA HIS A 299 -30.06 16.72 -45.23
C HIS A 299 -29.33 17.93 -45.85
N LYS A 300 -30.07 18.98 -46.21
CA LYS A 300 -29.47 20.17 -46.85
C LYS A 300 -28.46 20.88 -45.93
N ALA A 301 -28.76 21.00 -44.64
CA ALA A 301 -27.84 21.57 -43.66
C ALA A 301 -26.57 20.73 -43.48
N GLU A 302 -26.71 19.43 -43.26
CA GLU A 302 -25.56 18.52 -43.08
C GLU A 302 -24.71 18.39 -44.36
N PHE A 303 -25.35 18.36 -45.53
CA PHE A 303 -24.66 18.34 -46.81
C PHE A 303 -23.86 19.63 -47.03
N ALA A 304 -24.45 20.79 -46.73
CA ALA A 304 -23.78 22.08 -46.85
C ALA A 304 -22.53 22.18 -45.94
N LEU A 305 -22.58 21.59 -44.74
CA LEU A 305 -21.45 21.53 -43.82
C LEU A 305 -20.37 20.54 -44.28
N ALA A 306 -20.76 19.43 -44.92
CA ALA A 306 -19.85 18.40 -45.43
C ALA A 306 -19.14 18.80 -46.74
N ASP A 307 -19.81 19.53 -47.65
CA ASP A 307 -19.25 19.97 -48.93
C ASP A 307 -19.05 21.50 -48.96
N LYS A 308 -17.86 21.95 -48.55
CA LYS A 308 -17.48 23.38 -48.50
C LYS A 308 -17.33 24.07 -49.87
N LYS A 309 -17.75 23.42 -50.98
CA LYS A 309 -17.74 23.98 -52.34
C LYS A 309 -18.99 24.83 -52.61
N ALA A 310 -19.05 25.45 -53.80
CA ALA A 310 -20.17 26.32 -54.21
C ALA A 310 -21.56 25.66 -54.07
N ALA A 311 -21.65 24.35 -54.35
CA ALA A 311 -22.89 23.58 -54.23
C ALA A 311 -23.44 23.50 -52.79
N GLY A 312 -22.56 23.45 -51.77
CA GLY A 312 -23.00 23.47 -50.36
C GLY A 312 -23.51 24.84 -49.91
N LYS A 313 -22.93 25.93 -50.44
CA LYS A 313 -23.36 27.30 -50.13
C LYS A 313 -24.77 27.63 -50.62
N GLU A 314 -25.22 27.04 -51.73
CA GLU A 314 -26.58 27.25 -52.25
C GLU A 314 -27.67 26.46 -51.49
N LEU A 315 -27.28 25.42 -50.74
CA LEU A 315 -28.19 24.57 -49.96
C LEU A 315 -28.49 25.12 -48.57
N LEU A 316 -27.59 25.94 -48.02
CA LEU A 316 -27.70 26.49 -46.68
C LEU A 316 -28.92 27.46 -46.53
N PRO A 317 -29.16 28.43 -47.44
CA PRO A 317 -30.37 29.24 -47.39
C PRO A 317 -31.64 28.41 -47.52
N GLN A 318 -31.63 27.38 -48.38
CA GLN A 318 -32.78 26.50 -48.55
C GLN A 318 -33.08 25.66 -47.29
N ALA A 319 -32.05 25.20 -46.59
CA ALA A 319 -32.21 24.49 -45.32
C ALA A 319 -32.83 25.39 -44.26
N TRP A 320 -32.39 26.65 -44.21
CA TRP A 320 -32.95 27.66 -43.30
C TRP A 320 -34.40 28.00 -43.65
N GLU A 321 -34.72 28.30 -44.91
CA GLU A 321 -36.08 28.63 -45.36
C GLU A 321 -37.09 27.54 -45.02
N ILE A 322 -36.72 26.27 -45.27
CA ILE A 322 -37.58 25.12 -44.94
C ILE A 322 -37.75 24.98 -43.43
N SER A 323 -36.69 25.22 -42.65
CA SER A 323 -36.76 25.15 -41.18
C SER A 323 -37.68 26.24 -40.61
N VAL A 324 -37.73 27.43 -41.21
CA VAL A 324 -38.60 28.52 -40.77
C VAL A 324 -40.04 28.37 -41.28
N SER A 325 -40.27 27.69 -42.41
CA SER A 325 -41.55 27.73 -43.14
C SER A 325 -42.77 27.21 -42.38
N PHE A 326 -42.57 26.41 -41.33
CA PHE A 326 -43.67 25.81 -40.56
C PHE A 326 -43.61 26.08 -39.05
N LEU A 327 -42.67 26.91 -38.59
CA LEU A 327 -42.57 27.28 -37.16
C LEU A 327 -43.86 27.93 -36.64
N SER A 328 -44.48 28.78 -37.46
CA SER A 328 -45.72 29.49 -37.13
C SER A 328 -46.99 28.68 -37.42
N ASP A 329 -46.90 27.45 -37.92
CA ASP A 329 -48.10 26.63 -38.17
C ASP A 329 -48.57 25.96 -36.88
N ALA A 330 -49.76 26.32 -36.38
CA ALA A 330 -50.34 25.75 -35.16
C ALA A 330 -50.54 24.22 -35.21
N SER A 331 -50.65 23.64 -36.42
CA SER A 331 -50.81 22.20 -36.60
C SER A 331 -49.48 21.41 -36.62
N ALA A 332 -48.33 22.09 -36.62
CA ALA A 332 -47.04 21.42 -36.56
C ALA A 332 -46.73 20.88 -35.14
N PRO A 333 -46.30 19.61 -35.00
CA PRO A 333 -45.97 19.03 -33.71
C PRO A 333 -44.87 19.81 -32.96
N PRO A 334 -44.93 19.94 -31.62
CA PRO A 334 -43.93 20.70 -30.86
C PRO A 334 -42.49 20.23 -31.05
N GLN A 335 -42.28 18.91 -31.17
CA GLN A 335 -40.96 18.32 -31.38
C GLN A 335 -40.37 18.71 -32.75
N GLU A 336 -41.21 18.67 -33.81
CA GLU A 336 -40.80 19.06 -35.16
C GLU A 336 -40.47 20.57 -35.22
N LYS A 337 -41.25 21.41 -34.52
CA LYS A 337 -40.98 22.85 -34.39
C LYS A 337 -39.69 23.15 -33.66
N ALA A 338 -39.38 22.41 -32.58
CA ALA A 338 -38.16 22.63 -31.82
C ALA A 338 -36.90 22.23 -32.60
N GLU A 339 -36.95 21.09 -33.31
CA GLU A 339 -35.86 20.64 -34.19
C GLU A 339 -35.62 21.62 -35.35
N ALA A 340 -36.69 22.21 -35.88
CA ALA A 340 -36.63 23.24 -36.91
C ALA A 340 -36.11 24.59 -36.38
N LEU A 341 -36.59 25.04 -35.21
CA LEU A 341 -36.20 26.30 -34.59
C LEU A 341 -34.72 26.31 -34.23
N SER A 342 -34.23 25.23 -33.60
CA SER A 342 -32.82 25.06 -33.27
C SER A 342 -31.93 25.21 -34.50
N ARG A 343 -32.27 24.48 -35.57
CA ARG A 343 -31.53 24.52 -36.83
C ARG A 343 -31.61 25.89 -37.50
N ALA A 344 -32.79 26.51 -37.52
CA ALA A 344 -32.94 27.85 -38.05
C ALA A 344 -32.03 28.85 -37.31
N LEU A 345 -31.99 28.81 -35.97
CA LEU A 345 -31.15 29.69 -35.15
C LEU A 345 -29.64 29.41 -35.32
N THR A 346 -29.24 28.13 -35.40
CA THR A 346 -27.83 27.75 -35.57
C THR A 346 -27.28 28.04 -36.96
N LEU A 347 -28.13 28.08 -37.98
CA LEU A 347 -27.74 28.42 -39.35
C LEU A 347 -27.57 29.93 -39.58
N ILE A 348 -28.13 30.81 -38.72
CA ILE A 348 -28.09 32.28 -38.90
C ILE A 348 -26.66 32.82 -39.13
N PRO A 349 -25.64 32.46 -38.32
CA PRO A 349 -24.28 32.96 -38.53
C PRO A 349 -23.66 32.53 -39.87
N GLU A 350 -24.10 31.40 -40.42
CA GLU A 350 -23.53 30.78 -41.62
C GLU A 350 -24.17 31.32 -42.92
N LEU A 351 -25.35 31.96 -42.85
CA LEU A 351 -26.05 32.54 -44.01
C LEU A 351 -25.30 33.72 -44.64
N GLY A 352 -24.58 34.50 -43.83
CA GLY A 352 -23.73 35.61 -44.28
C GLY A 352 -24.47 36.83 -44.84
N ASP A 353 -25.82 36.86 -44.80
CA ASP A 353 -26.69 37.94 -45.24
C ASP A 353 -27.61 38.45 -44.10
N ASP A 354 -28.38 39.51 -44.36
CA ASP A 354 -29.29 40.11 -43.35
C ASP A 354 -30.58 39.28 -43.12
N THR A 355 -30.77 38.16 -43.82
CA THR A 355 -32.00 37.36 -43.80
C THR A 355 -32.32 36.84 -42.39
N GLY A 356 -31.30 36.32 -41.70
CA GLY A 356 -31.45 35.87 -40.30
C GLY A 356 -31.77 37.01 -39.34
N LYS A 357 -31.14 38.18 -39.51
CA LYS A 357 -31.36 39.37 -38.66
C LYS A 357 -32.79 39.90 -38.79
N GLN A 358 -33.28 40.04 -40.03
CA GLN A 358 -34.64 40.51 -40.31
C GLN A 358 -35.71 39.54 -39.77
N TRP A 359 -35.46 38.24 -39.82
CA TRP A 359 -36.36 37.25 -39.23
C TRP A 359 -36.38 37.34 -37.70
N LEU A 360 -35.22 37.44 -37.05
CA LEU A 360 -35.14 37.63 -35.60
C LEU A 360 -35.89 38.89 -35.14
N GLU A 361 -35.65 40.01 -35.83
CA GLU A 361 -36.32 41.29 -35.56
C GLU A 361 -37.82 41.24 -35.81
N LYS A 362 -38.31 40.39 -36.72
CA LYS A 362 -39.74 40.24 -37.01
C LYS A 362 -40.42 39.31 -36.00
N THR A 363 -39.85 38.12 -35.77
CA THR A 363 -40.47 37.04 -35.00
C THR A 363 -40.39 37.28 -33.49
N PHE A 364 -39.33 37.92 -33.01
CA PHE A 364 -39.11 38.14 -31.58
C PHE A 364 -39.28 39.61 -31.14
N LYS A 365 -39.85 40.46 -32.00
CA LYS A 365 -40.17 41.87 -31.67
C LYS A 365 -41.24 42.00 -30.59
N ASP A 366 -42.27 41.16 -30.67
CA ASP A 366 -43.44 41.21 -29.81
C ASP A 366 -43.36 40.12 -28.72
N PRO A 367 -43.24 40.50 -27.44
CA PRO A 367 -43.22 39.58 -26.29
C PRO A 367 -44.57 38.91 -26.01
N LYS A 368 -45.57 39.11 -26.87
CA LYS A 368 -46.86 38.41 -26.87
C LYS A 368 -47.18 37.73 -28.21
N GLY A 369 -46.22 37.75 -29.14
CA GLY A 369 -46.35 37.19 -30.48
C GLY A 369 -45.75 35.78 -30.61
N GLU A 370 -45.52 35.38 -31.86
CA GLU A 370 -45.10 34.02 -32.26
C GLU A 370 -43.80 33.55 -31.58
N GLY A 371 -42.86 34.45 -31.30
CA GLY A 371 -41.61 34.12 -30.62
C GLY A 371 -41.80 33.49 -29.23
N VAL A 372 -42.89 33.84 -28.52
CA VAL A 372 -43.17 33.32 -27.17
C VAL A 372 -43.57 31.87 -27.23
N GLU A 373 -44.45 31.51 -28.16
CA GLU A 373 -44.90 30.14 -28.35
C GLU A 373 -43.74 29.22 -28.73
N LEU A 374 -42.82 29.72 -29.56
CA LEU A 374 -41.62 28.99 -29.98
C LEU A 374 -40.67 28.73 -28.81
N LEU A 375 -40.35 29.76 -28.01
CA LEU A 375 -39.49 29.58 -26.84
C LEU A 375 -40.18 28.80 -25.71
N ALA A 376 -41.48 28.98 -25.51
CA ALA A 376 -42.26 28.21 -24.52
C ALA A 376 -42.31 26.72 -24.89
N SER A 377 -42.42 26.39 -26.18
CA SER A 377 -42.36 25.01 -26.67
C SER A 377 -40.99 24.38 -26.40
N LEU A 378 -39.90 25.10 -26.70
CA LEU A 378 -38.54 24.67 -26.38
C LEU A 378 -38.31 24.50 -24.88
N GLY A 379 -38.85 25.44 -24.08
CA GLY A 379 -38.87 25.40 -22.63
C GLY A 379 -39.57 24.18 -22.06
N THR A 380 -40.74 23.84 -22.62
CA THR A 380 -41.56 22.71 -22.20
C THR A 380 -40.90 21.37 -22.54
N LEU A 381 -40.32 21.24 -23.73
CA LEU A 381 -39.61 20.02 -24.13
C LEU A 381 -38.42 19.71 -23.22
N THR A 382 -37.63 20.74 -22.89
CA THR A 382 -36.48 20.55 -22.00
C THR A 382 -36.94 20.26 -20.57
N ALA A 383 -38.00 20.91 -20.09
CA ALA A 383 -38.58 20.61 -18.77
C ALA A 383 -39.12 19.17 -18.68
N GLN A 384 -39.80 18.68 -19.71
CA GLN A 384 -40.29 17.30 -19.80
C GLN A 384 -39.15 16.27 -19.88
N SER A 385 -37.99 16.68 -20.41
CA SER A 385 -36.83 15.79 -20.52
C SER A 385 -36.16 15.45 -19.18
N ARG A 386 -36.45 16.17 -18.08
CA ARG A 386 -35.80 15.97 -16.76
C ARG A 386 -35.91 14.55 -16.21
N GLU A 387 -37.05 13.91 -16.43
CA GLU A 387 -37.30 12.53 -15.98
C GLU A 387 -36.73 11.47 -16.94
N ASN A 388 -36.12 11.89 -18.06
CA ASN A 388 -35.53 10.97 -19.01
C ASN A 388 -34.24 10.36 -18.41
N PRO A 389 -34.13 9.02 -18.31
CA PRO A 389 -32.94 8.39 -17.77
C PRO A 389 -31.67 8.66 -18.61
N ASP A 390 -31.82 8.96 -19.89
CA ASP A 390 -30.72 9.21 -20.82
C ASP A 390 -30.14 10.63 -20.68
N ALA A 391 -28.90 10.73 -20.17
CA ALA A 391 -28.19 11.99 -20.00
C ALA A 391 -27.89 12.70 -21.33
N ILE A 392 -27.66 11.97 -22.42
CA ILE A 392 -27.34 12.56 -23.73
C ILE A 392 -28.54 13.33 -24.24
N ALA A 393 -29.72 12.72 -24.20
CA ALA A 393 -30.96 13.35 -24.63
C ALA A 393 -31.26 14.63 -23.83
N ARG A 394 -31.03 14.64 -22.50
CA ARG A 394 -31.22 15.84 -21.67
C ARG A 394 -30.19 16.93 -21.99
N LEU A 395 -28.92 16.56 -22.17
CA LEU A 395 -27.86 17.50 -22.55
C LEU A 395 -28.14 18.15 -23.91
N GLU A 396 -28.63 17.39 -24.89
CA GLU A 396 -29.01 17.94 -26.19
C GLU A 396 -30.06 19.04 -26.04
N GLN A 397 -31.12 18.81 -25.27
CA GLN A 397 -32.16 19.83 -25.04
C GLN A 397 -31.61 21.10 -24.35
N LEU A 398 -30.73 20.94 -23.36
CA LEU A 398 -30.06 22.08 -22.72
C LEU A 398 -29.17 22.86 -23.71
N LYS A 399 -28.45 22.17 -24.59
CA LYS A 399 -27.65 22.82 -25.64
C LYS A 399 -28.53 23.60 -26.60
N LEU A 400 -29.71 23.09 -26.95
CA LEU A 400 -30.67 23.80 -27.80
C LEU A 400 -31.15 25.10 -27.14
N GLN A 401 -31.53 25.04 -25.86
CA GLN A 401 -31.91 26.24 -25.10
C GLN A 401 -30.78 27.26 -25.02
N HIS A 402 -29.57 26.82 -24.66
CA HIS A 402 -28.41 27.69 -24.55
C HIS A 402 -28.09 28.38 -25.88
N ALA A 403 -28.09 27.62 -27.00
CA ALA A 403 -27.84 28.16 -28.33
C ALA A 403 -28.91 29.19 -28.74
N ALA A 404 -30.19 28.92 -28.43
CA ALA A 404 -31.27 29.86 -28.72
C ALA A 404 -31.12 31.17 -27.95
N VAL A 405 -30.88 31.11 -26.64
CA VAL A 405 -30.69 32.31 -25.80
C VAL A 405 -29.48 33.12 -26.26
N LYS A 406 -28.34 32.45 -26.49
CA LYS A 406 -27.11 33.11 -26.94
C LYS A 406 -27.30 33.85 -28.27
N THR A 407 -27.98 33.21 -29.21
CA THR A 407 -28.27 33.79 -30.54
C THR A 407 -29.17 35.02 -30.41
N LEU A 408 -30.22 34.95 -29.60
CA LEU A 408 -31.15 36.07 -29.38
C LEU A 408 -30.48 37.26 -28.67
N LEU A 409 -29.71 37.01 -27.61
CA LEU A 409 -29.04 38.09 -26.85
C LEU A 409 -27.92 38.79 -27.63
N SER A 410 -27.36 38.10 -28.64
CA SER A 410 -26.35 38.64 -29.55
C SER A 410 -26.95 39.45 -30.69
N SER A 411 -28.27 39.39 -30.91
CA SER A 411 -28.96 40.15 -31.95
C SER A 411 -29.09 41.63 -31.56
N GLU A 412 -28.74 42.52 -32.48
CA GLU A 412 -28.97 43.96 -32.32
C GLU A 412 -30.48 44.26 -32.27
N GLY A 413 -30.92 45.19 -31.41
CA GLY A 413 -32.32 45.63 -31.33
C GLY A 413 -33.29 44.70 -30.57
N PHE A 414 -32.83 43.57 -30.02
CA PHE A 414 -33.65 42.65 -29.24
C PHE A 414 -33.93 43.18 -27.82
N ASP A 415 -35.21 43.26 -27.42
CA ASP A 415 -35.62 43.73 -26.08
C ASP A 415 -35.36 42.68 -25.00
N ARG A 416 -34.17 42.71 -24.41
CA ARG A 416 -33.75 41.77 -23.35
C ARG A 416 -34.70 41.76 -22.15
N THR A 417 -35.31 42.89 -21.81
CA THR A 417 -36.12 43.00 -20.60
C THR A 417 -37.46 42.29 -20.75
N ALA A 418 -38.06 42.37 -21.94
CA ALA A 418 -39.36 41.75 -22.19
C ALA A 418 -39.33 40.21 -22.21
N TRP A 419 -38.16 39.61 -22.47
CA TRP A 419 -37.96 38.16 -22.53
C TRP A 419 -37.33 37.55 -21.27
N SER A 420 -37.03 38.38 -20.27
CA SER A 420 -36.35 37.99 -19.02
C SER A 420 -37.03 36.83 -18.27
N GLY A 421 -38.37 36.75 -18.28
CA GLY A 421 -39.11 35.68 -17.63
C GLY A 421 -38.83 34.29 -18.24
N ILE A 422 -38.80 34.18 -19.57
CA ILE A 422 -38.49 32.91 -20.26
C ILE A 422 -37.02 32.52 -20.06
N PHE A 423 -36.12 33.49 -20.17
CA PHE A 423 -34.69 33.25 -19.92
C PHE A 423 -34.41 32.82 -18.48
N THR A 424 -35.18 33.35 -17.52
CA THR A 424 -35.12 32.93 -16.11
C THR A 424 -35.58 31.47 -15.97
N LEU A 425 -36.65 31.05 -16.64
CA LEU A 425 -37.10 29.66 -16.63
C LEU A 425 -36.07 28.70 -17.24
N PHE A 426 -35.42 29.07 -18.35
CA PHE A 426 -34.36 28.25 -18.95
C PHE A 426 -33.15 28.14 -18.02
N ALA A 427 -32.75 29.25 -17.38
CA ALA A 427 -31.67 29.25 -16.41
C ALA A 427 -31.98 28.33 -15.20
N ARG A 428 -33.23 28.32 -14.70
CA ARG A 428 -33.66 27.38 -13.66
C ARG A 428 -33.61 25.91 -14.10
N GLN A 429 -33.82 25.62 -15.39
CA GLN A 429 -33.66 24.27 -15.92
C GLN A 429 -32.19 23.83 -15.93
N TRP A 430 -31.29 24.73 -16.33
CA TRP A 430 -29.86 24.49 -16.22
C TRP A 430 -29.44 24.28 -14.76
N THR A 431 -29.89 25.11 -13.81
CA THR A 431 -29.54 24.98 -12.39
C THR A 431 -29.99 23.64 -11.79
N TYR A 432 -31.17 23.14 -12.19
CA TYR A 432 -31.65 21.82 -11.78
C TYR A 432 -30.70 20.70 -12.23
N GLU A 433 -30.35 20.65 -13.51
CA GLU A 433 -29.42 19.64 -14.03
C GLU A 433 -28.01 19.82 -13.47
N ALA A 434 -27.57 21.06 -13.23
CA ALA A 434 -26.28 21.36 -12.61
C ALA A 434 -26.19 20.78 -11.19
N GLU A 435 -27.28 20.84 -10.42
CA GLU A 435 -27.34 20.25 -9.08
C GLU A 435 -27.37 18.72 -9.13
N VAL A 436 -28.12 18.12 -10.08
CA VAL A 436 -28.10 16.66 -10.32
C VAL A 436 -26.68 16.20 -10.65
N THR A 437 -25.99 16.89 -11.56
CA THR A 437 -24.60 16.64 -11.91
C THR A 437 -23.68 16.81 -10.70
N ARG A 438 -23.82 17.87 -9.91
CA ARG A 438 -22.98 18.09 -8.72
C ARG A 438 -23.06 16.91 -7.73
N GLN A 439 -24.27 16.41 -7.51
CA GLN A 439 -24.55 15.32 -6.56
C GLN A 439 -24.13 13.95 -7.07
N LYS A 440 -24.38 13.65 -8.35
CA LYS A 440 -24.25 12.29 -8.90
C LYS A 440 -22.99 12.05 -9.71
N ASP A 441 -22.48 13.06 -10.43
CA ASP A 441 -21.25 12.92 -11.21
C ASP A 441 -20.04 12.81 -10.27
N GLN A 442 -19.23 11.77 -10.42
CA GLN A 442 -17.99 11.57 -9.66
C GLN A 442 -16.77 12.07 -10.43
N SER A 443 -16.93 12.53 -11.67
CA SER A 443 -15.83 13.12 -12.43
C SER A 443 -15.37 14.45 -11.82
N ASN A 444 -14.05 14.69 -11.88
CA ASN A 444 -13.40 15.88 -11.32
C ASN A 444 -12.57 16.64 -12.37
N SER A 445 -12.84 16.39 -13.66
CA SER A 445 -12.05 16.92 -14.75
C SER A 445 -12.91 17.23 -15.96
N ARG A 446 -12.64 18.38 -16.58
CA ARG A 446 -13.17 18.76 -17.88
C ARG A 446 -12.44 18.12 -19.07
N ARG A 447 -11.33 17.45 -18.80
CA ARG A 447 -10.41 16.94 -19.83
C ARG A 447 -11.00 15.69 -20.45
N MET A 448 -10.83 15.57 -21.76
CA MET A 448 -11.01 14.27 -22.40
C MET A 448 -9.93 13.32 -21.89
N VAL A 449 -10.34 12.10 -21.57
CA VAL A 449 -9.47 11.01 -21.17
C VAL A 449 -8.93 10.36 -22.43
N GLN A 450 -7.62 10.15 -22.44
CA GLN A 450 -6.95 9.38 -23.47
C GLN A 450 -7.29 7.92 -23.28
N GLN A 451 -7.79 7.29 -24.34
CA GLN A 451 -7.97 5.85 -24.42
C GLN A 451 -7.23 5.35 -25.64
N PHE A 452 -6.60 4.19 -25.49
CA PHE A 452 -6.07 3.45 -26.62
C PHE A 452 -7.11 2.44 -27.02
N ASP A 453 -7.38 2.36 -28.33
CA ASP A 453 -8.19 1.26 -28.82
C ASP A 453 -7.36 -0.03 -28.80
N GLU A 454 -8.00 -1.15 -29.12
CA GLU A 454 -7.35 -2.45 -29.13
C GLU A 454 -6.21 -2.55 -30.16
N TRP A 455 -6.14 -1.61 -31.11
CA TRP A 455 -5.09 -1.50 -32.13
C TRP A 455 -3.99 -0.50 -31.76
N GLY A 456 -4.06 0.09 -30.56
CA GLY A 456 -3.11 1.07 -30.07
C GLY A 456 -3.28 2.47 -30.66
N ASN A 457 -4.39 2.76 -31.34
CA ASN A 457 -4.69 4.12 -31.77
C ASN A 457 -5.18 4.93 -30.58
N LEU A 458 -4.63 6.13 -30.44
CA LEU A 458 -5.06 7.08 -29.43
C LEU A 458 -6.37 7.75 -29.85
N PHE A 459 -7.39 7.60 -29.02
CA PHE A 459 -8.62 8.38 -29.13
C PHE A 459 -8.93 9.05 -27.79
N PHE A 460 -9.79 10.07 -27.84
CA PHE A 460 -10.12 10.89 -26.68
C PHE A 460 -11.60 10.74 -26.38
N THR A 461 -11.94 10.31 -25.18
CA THR A 461 -13.33 10.17 -24.72
C THR A 461 -13.59 11.06 -23.51
N ARG A 462 -14.86 11.34 -23.23
CA ARG A 462 -15.23 12.05 -21.99
C ARG A 462 -15.05 11.09 -20.80
N PRO A 463 -14.62 11.60 -19.62
CA PRO A 463 -14.50 10.78 -18.43
C PRO A 463 -15.86 10.20 -18.06
N ASN A 464 -15.87 8.92 -17.66
CA ASN A 464 -17.07 8.29 -17.12
C ASN A 464 -17.49 9.02 -15.84
N THR A 465 -18.78 9.32 -15.70
CA THR A 465 -19.33 9.97 -14.49
C THR A 465 -19.26 9.07 -13.26
N GLY A 466 -19.04 7.76 -13.43
CA GLY A 466 -18.81 6.82 -12.33
C GLY A 466 -20.04 6.52 -11.47
N TYR A 467 -21.21 7.07 -11.83
CA TYR A 467 -22.46 6.85 -11.13
C TYR A 467 -23.09 5.52 -11.54
N GLN A 468 -23.43 4.66 -10.57
CA GLN A 468 -24.08 3.36 -10.80
C GLN A 468 -25.42 3.21 -10.05
N GLY A 469 -26.02 4.32 -9.60
CA GLY A 469 -27.27 4.31 -8.82
C GLY A 469 -28.55 4.31 -9.66
N PRO A 470 -29.71 4.04 -9.04
CA PRO A 470 -31.02 4.16 -9.70
C PRO A 470 -31.36 5.63 -10.05
N GLY A 471 -32.26 5.82 -11.01
CA GLY A 471 -32.74 7.14 -11.48
C GLY A 471 -31.98 7.71 -12.70
N PRO A 472 -32.19 8.99 -13.06
CA PRO A 472 -31.57 9.57 -14.24
C PRO A 472 -30.05 9.67 -14.08
N GLN A 473 -29.34 9.27 -15.14
CA GLN A 473 -27.87 9.33 -15.21
C GLN A 473 -27.43 10.79 -15.24
N PRO A 474 -26.36 11.18 -14.50
CA PRO A 474 -25.88 12.57 -14.53
C PRO A 474 -25.28 12.94 -15.88
N ILE A 475 -25.44 14.20 -16.26
CA ILE A 475 -24.65 14.81 -17.33
C ILE A 475 -23.26 15.11 -16.76
N GLY A 476 -22.18 14.92 -17.52
CA GLY A 476 -20.84 15.20 -17.03
C GLY A 476 -20.65 16.68 -16.68
N ALA A 477 -19.98 16.98 -15.56
CA ALA A 477 -19.75 18.35 -15.08
C ALA A 477 -19.07 19.25 -16.12
N GLY A 478 -18.15 18.68 -16.89
CA GLY A 478 -17.51 19.42 -17.97
C GLY A 478 -18.46 19.85 -19.09
N GLU A 479 -19.44 19.00 -19.41
CA GLU A 479 -20.46 19.22 -20.44
C GLU A 479 -21.51 20.22 -19.94
N MET A 480 -21.94 20.09 -18.68
CA MET A 480 -22.86 21.04 -18.05
C MET A 480 -22.32 22.47 -18.05
N LEU A 481 -21.01 22.63 -17.83
CA LEU A 481 -20.35 23.92 -17.89
C LEU A 481 -20.20 24.46 -19.34
N GLU A 482 -20.41 23.65 -20.39
CA GLU A 482 -20.42 24.14 -21.79
C GLU A 482 -21.70 24.92 -22.10
N CYS A 483 -22.81 24.60 -21.42
CA CYS A 483 -24.10 25.27 -21.58
C CYS A 483 -24.45 26.22 -20.42
N GLN A 484 -23.49 26.58 -19.57
CA GLN A 484 -23.72 27.52 -18.46
C GLN A 484 -24.16 28.91 -18.95
N PRO A 485 -25.02 29.62 -18.21
CA PRO A 485 -25.35 31.00 -18.51
C PRO A 485 -24.11 31.92 -18.49
N ASP A 486 -23.90 32.68 -19.56
CA ASP A 486 -22.83 33.69 -19.64
C ASP A 486 -23.24 35.02 -18.98
N GLU A 487 -22.32 35.98 -18.90
CA GLU A 487 -22.57 37.26 -18.24
C GLU A 487 -23.74 38.04 -18.88
N THR A 488 -23.87 37.98 -20.21
CA THR A 488 -24.98 38.60 -20.94
C THR A 488 -26.33 37.97 -20.59
N TRP A 489 -26.40 36.65 -20.50
CA TRP A 489 -27.60 35.93 -20.09
C TRP A 489 -27.92 36.20 -18.61
N LEU A 490 -26.92 36.09 -17.72
CA LEU A 490 -27.07 36.37 -16.29
C LEU A 490 -27.60 37.79 -16.05
N SER A 491 -27.14 38.79 -16.80
CA SER A 491 -27.64 40.17 -16.68
C SER A 491 -29.11 40.35 -17.10
N SER A 492 -29.65 39.40 -17.88
CA SER A 492 -31.00 39.45 -18.48
C SER A 492 -32.04 38.63 -17.71
N ILE A 493 -31.69 38.03 -16.57
CA ILE A 493 -32.59 37.22 -15.71
C ILE A 493 -32.76 37.82 -14.31
N GLU A 494 -33.74 37.30 -13.57
CA GLU A 494 -34.04 37.74 -12.20
C GLU A 494 -32.86 37.55 -11.22
N PRO A 495 -32.64 38.47 -10.25
CA PRO A 495 -31.51 38.41 -9.34
C PRO A 495 -31.39 37.11 -8.53
N ALA A 496 -32.51 36.53 -8.08
CA ALA A 496 -32.48 35.30 -7.30
C ALA A 496 -31.94 34.11 -8.11
N THR A 497 -32.48 33.89 -9.32
CA THR A 497 -31.99 32.84 -10.23
C THR A 497 -30.57 33.12 -10.72
N ARG A 498 -30.20 34.38 -10.94
CA ARG A 498 -28.82 34.78 -11.25
C ARG A 498 -27.84 34.30 -10.18
N ASN A 499 -28.14 34.54 -8.90
CA ASN A 499 -27.30 34.12 -7.79
C ASN A 499 -27.19 32.59 -7.71
N GLU A 500 -28.30 31.86 -7.90
CA GLU A 500 -28.29 30.39 -7.96
C GLU A 500 -27.42 29.85 -9.10
N CYS A 501 -27.55 30.42 -10.31
CA CYS A 501 -26.74 30.02 -11.46
C CYS A 501 -25.25 30.28 -11.23
N GLN A 502 -24.89 31.43 -10.65
CA GLN A 502 -23.51 31.76 -10.30
C GLN A 502 -22.95 30.79 -9.25
N LEU A 503 -23.73 30.46 -8.20
CA LEU A 503 -23.33 29.51 -7.18
C LEU A 503 -23.11 28.11 -7.75
N SER A 504 -24.04 27.60 -8.56
CA SER A 504 -23.90 26.30 -9.23
C SER A 504 -22.71 26.27 -10.19
N SER A 505 -22.47 27.36 -10.93
CA SER A 505 -21.31 27.50 -11.81
C SER A 505 -20.00 27.45 -11.03
N ALA A 506 -19.88 28.21 -9.92
CA ALA A 506 -18.70 28.21 -9.08
C ALA A 506 -18.40 26.81 -8.52
N ARG A 507 -19.42 26.12 -7.98
CA ARG A 507 -19.30 24.76 -7.44
C ARG A 507 -18.87 23.75 -8.51
N LEU A 508 -19.47 23.80 -9.70
CA LEU A 508 -19.09 22.91 -10.80
C LEU A 508 -17.67 23.20 -11.31
N LEU A 509 -17.25 24.47 -11.40
CA LEU A 509 -15.88 24.86 -11.77
C LEU A 509 -14.84 24.36 -10.76
N LEU A 510 -15.13 24.47 -9.45
CA LEU A 510 -14.27 23.94 -8.40
C LEU A 510 -14.23 22.41 -8.44
N LYS A 511 -15.38 21.75 -8.66
CA LYS A 511 -15.47 20.28 -8.84
C LYS A 511 -14.58 19.77 -9.98
N VAL A 512 -14.56 20.47 -11.11
CA VAL A 512 -13.69 20.10 -12.27
C VAL A 512 -12.28 20.70 -12.19
N LYS A 513 -11.88 21.18 -11.00
CA LYS A 513 -10.53 21.67 -10.71
C LYS A 513 -10.10 22.89 -11.55
N GLU A 514 -11.02 23.81 -11.83
CA GLU A 514 -10.82 25.03 -12.63
C GLU A 514 -10.96 26.31 -11.77
N GLN A 515 -10.18 26.41 -10.69
CA GLN A 515 -10.22 27.50 -9.71
C GLN A 515 -10.00 28.89 -10.31
N THR A 516 -9.16 29.03 -11.34
CA THR A 516 -8.89 30.31 -11.99
C THR A 516 -10.14 30.88 -12.67
N LYS A 517 -11.02 30.01 -13.19
CA LYS A 517 -12.32 30.39 -13.77
C LYS A 517 -13.39 30.60 -12.70
N ALA A 518 -13.26 29.95 -11.54
CA ALA A 518 -14.18 30.12 -10.42
C ALA A 518 -14.00 31.48 -9.72
N LEU A 519 -12.76 31.99 -9.59
CA LEU A 519 -12.46 33.21 -8.85
C LEU A 519 -13.30 34.45 -9.28
N PRO A 520 -13.48 34.76 -10.59
CA PRO A 520 -14.37 35.85 -11.00
C PRO A 520 -15.84 35.66 -10.57
N VAL A 521 -16.34 34.43 -10.57
CA VAL A 521 -17.70 34.09 -10.15
C VAL A 521 -17.84 34.20 -8.62
N VAL A 522 -16.83 33.77 -7.87
CA VAL A 522 -16.77 33.97 -6.41
C VAL A 522 -16.75 35.46 -6.06
N LYS A 523 -16.04 36.29 -6.84
CA LYS A 523 -16.03 37.75 -6.66
C LYS A 523 -17.40 38.38 -6.85
N SER A 524 -18.19 37.91 -7.84
CA SER A 524 -19.57 38.39 -7.99
C SER A 524 -20.48 37.94 -6.85
N ILE A 525 -20.29 36.72 -6.33
CA ILE A 525 -21.05 36.21 -5.18
C ILE A 525 -20.69 36.97 -3.90
N ALA A 526 -19.42 37.32 -3.68
CA ALA A 526 -18.97 38.07 -2.49
C ALA A 526 -19.66 39.44 -2.34
N ALA A 527 -20.12 40.04 -3.44
CA ALA A 527 -20.86 41.30 -3.42
C ALA A 527 -22.31 41.13 -2.91
N THR A 528 -22.88 39.94 -2.99
CA THR A 528 -24.29 39.66 -2.64
C THR A 528 -24.45 38.76 -1.41
N ASP A 529 -23.58 37.76 -1.24
CA ASP A 529 -23.58 36.79 -0.15
C ASP A 529 -22.14 36.48 0.29
N ARG A 530 -21.70 37.12 1.38
CA ARG A 530 -20.34 36.99 1.91
C ARG A 530 -20.07 35.61 2.51
N ASP A 531 -21.07 34.95 3.08
CA ASP A 531 -20.85 33.67 3.77
C ASP A 531 -20.72 32.51 2.78
N GLN A 532 -21.52 32.50 1.71
CA GLN A 532 -21.30 31.57 0.60
C GLN A 532 -19.93 31.81 -0.06
N ALA A 533 -19.53 33.08 -0.24
CA ALA A 533 -18.21 33.41 -0.78
C ALA A 533 -17.06 32.87 0.09
N LYS A 534 -17.15 32.97 1.43
CA LYS A 534 -16.15 32.38 2.35
C LYS A 534 -16.04 30.87 2.15
N SER A 535 -17.17 30.16 2.06
CA SER A 535 -17.19 28.71 1.82
C SER A 535 -16.52 28.33 0.49
N LEU A 536 -16.86 29.04 -0.59
CA LEU A 536 -16.27 28.83 -1.91
C LEU A 536 -14.77 29.17 -1.93
N VAL A 537 -14.32 30.17 -1.17
CA VAL A 537 -12.88 30.49 -1.05
C VAL A 537 -12.13 29.35 -0.38
N ARG A 538 -12.65 28.74 0.69
CA ARG A 538 -12.01 27.57 1.31
C ARG A 538 -11.91 26.40 0.35
N GLU A 539 -12.99 26.09 -0.38
CA GLU A 539 -12.99 25.04 -1.40
C GLU A 539 -12.02 25.37 -2.54
N MET A 540 -11.95 26.64 -2.96
CA MET A 540 -11.03 27.11 -3.99
C MET A 540 -9.57 26.98 -3.58
N ILE A 541 -9.21 27.34 -2.34
CA ILE A 541 -7.85 27.16 -1.82
C ILE A 541 -7.52 25.66 -1.80
N ARG A 542 -8.43 24.82 -1.29
CA ARG A 542 -8.24 23.36 -1.30
C ARG A 542 -8.00 22.80 -2.70
N VAL A 543 -8.85 23.14 -3.66
CA VAL A 543 -8.72 22.71 -5.07
C VAL A 543 -7.42 23.21 -5.69
N TRP A 544 -7.04 24.46 -5.39
CA TRP A 544 -5.76 25.01 -5.83
C TRP A 544 -4.59 24.20 -5.27
N THR A 545 -4.62 23.89 -3.97
CA THR A 545 -3.60 23.09 -3.28
C THR A 545 -3.47 21.71 -3.90
N GLU A 546 -4.56 20.98 -4.11
CA GLU A 546 -4.57 19.67 -4.78
C GLU A 546 -3.96 19.76 -6.19
N ASN A 547 -4.33 20.79 -6.98
CA ASN A 547 -3.81 20.98 -8.33
C ASN A 547 -2.30 21.31 -8.39
N HIS A 548 -1.76 21.92 -7.33
CA HIS A 548 -0.38 22.40 -7.27
C HIS A 548 0.49 21.61 -6.30
N ASN A 549 0.05 20.43 -5.84
CA ASN A 549 0.78 19.58 -4.91
C ASN A 549 1.82 18.68 -5.64
N PRO A 550 3.12 19.02 -5.66
CA PRO A 550 4.18 18.16 -6.20
C PRO A 550 4.49 16.91 -5.39
N ASN A 551 3.83 16.67 -4.26
CA ASN A 551 4.08 15.51 -3.40
C ASN A 551 3.04 14.38 -3.59
N GLU A 552 1.98 14.56 -4.38
CA GLU A 552 0.98 13.52 -4.65
C GLU A 552 1.43 12.51 -5.71
N GLU A 553 1.45 11.21 -5.41
CA GLU A 553 1.82 10.09 -6.29
C GLU A 553 0.82 9.86 -7.46
N GLN A 554 0.38 10.92 -8.15
CA GLN A 554 -0.59 10.82 -9.23
C GLN A 554 0.07 10.69 -10.61
N ASP A 555 -0.45 9.74 -11.41
CA ASP A 555 -0.26 9.59 -12.86
C ASP A 555 -0.66 10.85 -13.68
N TYR A 556 -1.35 11.81 -13.07
CA TYR A 556 -1.91 13.01 -13.71
C TYR A 556 -0.95 14.21 -13.81
N ARG A 557 0.34 14.06 -13.48
CA ARG A 557 1.28 15.19 -13.39
C ARG A 557 1.62 15.83 -14.75
N SER A 558 1.41 15.15 -15.89
CA SER A 558 1.74 15.71 -17.21
C SER A 558 0.49 16.12 -18.00
N ARG A 559 0.51 17.38 -18.49
CA ARG A 559 -0.43 17.92 -19.49
C ARG A 559 -0.02 17.53 -20.92
N TYR A 560 1.14 16.87 -21.08
CA TYR A 560 1.80 16.56 -22.33
C TYR A 560 2.37 15.14 -22.30
N PHE A 561 1.84 14.27 -23.15
CA PHE A 561 2.37 12.92 -23.37
C PHE A 561 3.57 12.97 -24.32
N TYR A 562 4.66 12.30 -23.96
CA TYR A 562 5.78 12.00 -24.87
C TYR A 562 5.53 10.66 -25.55
N PHE A 563 5.43 10.68 -26.88
CA PHE A 563 5.14 9.53 -27.75
C PHE A 563 6.28 8.50 -27.85
N TYR A 564 7.50 8.84 -27.44
CA TYR A 564 8.66 7.95 -27.52
C TYR A 564 9.01 7.37 -26.14
N GLY A 565 8.58 6.13 -25.89
CA GLY A 565 9.02 5.30 -24.76
C GLY A 565 8.40 5.70 -23.42
N PHE A 566 7.55 4.83 -22.88
CA PHE A 566 7.11 4.91 -21.50
C PHE A 566 8.35 4.74 -20.60
N SER A 567 8.86 5.83 -20.03
CA SER A 567 9.87 5.75 -18.97
C SER A 567 9.16 5.80 -17.63
N GLN A 568 9.34 4.77 -16.79
CA GLN A 568 8.97 4.86 -15.36
C GLN A 568 9.64 6.06 -14.67
N GLN A 569 10.73 6.59 -15.25
CA GLN A 569 11.41 7.81 -14.81
C GLN A 569 10.60 9.09 -15.05
N ALA A 570 9.65 9.11 -15.99
CA ALA A 570 8.77 10.26 -16.26
C ALA A 570 7.47 10.27 -15.43
N GLY A 571 7.18 9.20 -14.68
CA GLY A 571 6.03 9.13 -13.75
C GLY A 571 6.09 10.19 -12.63
N SER A 572 7.29 10.72 -12.36
CA SER A 572 7.47 11.94 -11.59
C SER A 572 8.10 13.01 -12.49
N ILE A 573 7.32 13.97 -13.02
CA ILE A 573 7.92 15.23 -13.47
C ILE A 573 8.78 15.73 -12.31
N PRO A 574 10.11 15.87 -12.48
CA PRO A 574 10.96 16.37 -11.41
C PRO A 574 10.39 17.69 -10.92
N LEU A 575 10.22 17.85 -9.61
CA LEU A 575 9.86 19.14 -9.05
C LEU A 575 11.08 20.07 -9.23
N THR A 576 11.19 20.67 -10.40
CA THR A 576 12.22 21.65 -10.69
C THR A 576 11.98 22.89 -9.84
N ARG A 577 13.06 23.56 -9.45
CA ARG A 577 12.99 24.83 -8.73
C ARG A 577 12.10 25.86 -9.45
N SER A 578 12.13 25.87 -10.79
CA SER A 578 11.26 26.74 -11.60
C SER A 578 9.77 26.42 -11.49
N LYS A 579 9.40 25.15 -11.28
CA LYS A 579 8.00 24.77 -11.02
C LYS A 579 7.54 25.21 -9.64
N GLN A 580 8.39 25.07 -8.62
CA GLN A 580 8.09 25.59 -7.27
C GLN A 580 7.93 27.11 -7.29
N GLU A 581 8.88 27.83 -7.91
CA GLU A 581 8.82 29.28 -8.04
C GLU A 581 7.55 29.73 -8.78
N ARG A 582 7.13 29.01 -9.83
CA ARG A 582 5.85 29.28 -10.50
C ARG A 582 4.65 29.06 -9.59
N ASN A 583 4.61 27.94 -8.85
CA ASN A 583 3.53 27.67 -7.90
C ASN A 583 3.43 28.79 -6.83
N LEU A 584 4.57 29.28 -6.33
CA LEU A 584 4.60 30.39 -5.37
C LEU A 584 4.06 31.70 -5.98
N VAL A 585 4.42 32.02 -7.23
CA VAL A 585 3.87 33.19 -7.94
C VAL A 585 2.36 33.06 -8.13
N GLU A 586 1.88 31.88 -8.52
CA GLU A 586 0.44 31.62 -8.68
C GLU A 586 -0.31 31.67 -7.34
N LEU A 587 0.30 31.18 -6.26
CA LEU A 587 -0.25 31.31 -4.90
C LEU A 587 -0.33 32.76 -4.46
N ALA A 588 0.72 33.55 -4.70
CA ALA A 588 0.73 34.98 -4.38
C ALA A 588 -0.42 35.72 -5.11
N ALA A 589 -0.67 35.37 -6.37
CA ALA A 589 -1.80 35.92 -7.14
C ALA A 589 -3.16 35.51 -6.55
N LEU A 590 -3.30 34.26 -6.11
CA LEU A 590 -4.52 33.78 -5.44
C LEU A 590 -4.74 34.50 -4.10
N VAL A 591 -3.70 34.60 -3.25
CA VAL A 591 -3.74 35.30 -1.95
C VAL A 591 -4.17 36.75 -2.15
N LYS A 592 -3.59 37.44 -3.15
CA LYS A 592 -4.00 38.80 -3.50
C LYS A 592 -5.47 38.85 -3.93
N GLY A 593 -5.90 37.94 -4.81
CA GLY A 593 -7.28 37.87 -5.28
C GLY A 593 -8.30 37.63 -4.16
N ILE A 594 -7.94 36.85 -3.14
CA ILE A 594 -8.77 36.61 -1.94
C ILE A 594 -8.80 37.84 -1.04
N ARG A 595 -7.65 38.48 -0.80
CA ARG A 595 -7.57 39.72 0.01
C ARG A 595 -8.41 40.84 -0.60
N ASP A 596 -8.43 40.95 -1.93
CA ASP A 596 -9.24 41.94 -2.66
C ASP A 596 -10.77 41.73 -2.49
N LEU A 597 -11.23 40.56 -1.98
CA LEU A 597 -12.64 40.31 -1.66
C LEU A 597 -13.07 40.89 -0.32
N ASP A 598 -12.11 41.24 0.55
CA ASP A 598 -12.33 41.87 1.86
C ASP A 598 -13.29 41.09 2.80
N LEU A 599 -13.33 39.76 2.75
CA LEU A 599 -14.37 38.95 3.42
C LEU A 599 -14.38 39.00 4.97
N GLY A 600 -13.48 39.76 5.61
CA GLY A 600 -13.34 39.84 7.08
C GLY A 600 -12.81 38.56 7.72
N GLU A 601 -12.41 37.59 6.90
CA GLU A 601 -11.77 36.34 7.29
C GLU A 601 -10.47 36.21 6.50
N SER A 602 -9.49 35.58 7.14
CA SER A 602 -8.11 35.64 6.69
C SER A 602 -7.56 34.31 6.15
N PHE A 603 -8.32 33.20 6.31
CA PHE A 603 -8.04 31.87 5.74
C PHE A 603 -6.60 31.39 5.99
N HIS A 604 -6.07 31.71 7.18
CA HIS A 604 -4.66 31.55 7.50
C HIS A 604 -4.19 30.09 7.40
N SER A 605 -5.01 29.15 7.90
CA SER A 605 -4.67 27.72 7.88
C SER A 605 -4.66 27.19 6.45
N GLU A 606 -5.71 27.50 5.68
CA GLU A 606 -5.87 27.01 4.31
C GLU A 606 -4.76 27.54 3.40
N LEU A 607 -4.41 28.82 3.54
CA LEU A 607 -3.33 29.43 2.75
C LEU A 607 -1.94 28.95 3.19
N ALA A 608 -1.73 28.70 4.50
CA ALA A 608 -0.50 28.09 4.98
C ALA A 608 -0.35 26.67 4.39
N ASP A 609 -1.39 25.85 4.43
CA ASP A 609 -1.39 24.50 3.86
C ASP A 609 -1.12 24.51 2.35
N ALA A 610 -1.69 25.48 1.62
CA ALA A 610 -1.40 25.72 0.21
C ALA A 610 0.08 26.05 -0.02
N PHE A 611 0.65 26.96 0.78
CA PHE A 611 2.06 27.35 0.72
C PHE A 611 2.99 26.16 0.98
N ILE A 612 2.74 25.40 2.06
CA ILE A 612 3.52 24.22 2.42
C ILE A 612 3.48 23.18 1.30
N SER A 613 2.30 22.98 0.71
CA SER A 613 2.13 22.01 -0.37
C SER A 613 2.92 22.37 -1.62
N CYS A 614 3.23 23.66 -1.88
CA CYS A 614 4.03 24.08 -3.04
C CYS A 614 5.47 23.54 -3.03
N HIS A 615 5.98 23.16 -1.86
CA HIS A 615 7.35 22.72 -1.67
C HIS A 615 7.46 21.18 -1.65
N SER A 616 8.64 20.66 -1.97
CA SER A 616 8.93 19.24 -1.72
C SER A 616 8.92 18.97 -0.21
N ARG A 617 8.36 17.82 0.19
CA ARG A 617 8.50 17.32 1.57
C ARG A 617 9.96 17.15 2.01
N ALA A 618 10.91 17.06 1.09
CA ALA A 618 12.34 16.90 1.37
C ALA A 618 13.13 18.22 1.31
N GLU A 619 12.49 19.39 1.15
CA GLU A 619 13.18 20.68 1.01
C GLU A 619 12.82 21.70 2.10
N VAL A 620 13.85 22.43 2.53
CA VAL A 620 13.71 23.57 3.45
C VAL A 620 13.27 24.80 2.71
N TRP A 621 12.08 25.30 3.05
CA TRP A 621 11.57 26.56 2.50
C TRP A 621 12.33 27.73 3.10
N ARG A 622 12.49 28.78 2.29
CA ARG A 622 13.25 29.97 2.64
C ARG A 622 12.33 31.08 3.10
N VAL A 623 12.84 31.99 3.91
CA VAL A 623 12.07 33.14 4.41
C VAL A 623 11.58 34.02 3.25
N GLU A 624 12.38 34.16 2.20
CA GLU A 624 12.02 34.97 1.02
C GLU A 624 10.80 34.40 0.29
N ALA A 625 10.57 33.08 0.36
CA ALA A 625 9.38 32.46 -0.22
C ALA A 625 8.11 32.88 0.52
N ILE A 626 8.16 32.96 1.85
CA ILE A 626 7.04 33.45 2.68
C ILE A 626 6.72 34.89 2.29
N GLU A 627 7.76 35.73 2.22
CA GLU A 627 7.62 37.15 1.93
C GLU A 627 7.07 37.40 0.52
N SER A 628 7.45 36.57 -0.44
CA SER A 628 6.93 36.64 -1.81
C SER A 628 5.44 36.33 -1.94
N VAL A 629 4.90 35.46 -1.07
CA VAL A 629 3.50 35.02 -1.12
C VAL A 629 2.60 35.86 -0.24
N PHE A 630 3.01 36.09 1.01
CA PHE A 630 2.17 36.72 2.01
C PHE A 630 2.46 38.22 2.21
N GLY A 631 3.59 38.72 1.70
CA GLY A 631 4.12 40.05 1.99
C GLY A 631 5.12 40.03 3.14
N ALA A 632 5.65 41.21 3.49
CA ALA A 632 6.69 41.33 4.52
C ALA A 632 6.25 40.70 5.85
N THR A 633 7.15 39.92 6.47
CA THR A 633 6.88 39.11 7.66
C THR A 633 6.43 39.94 8.87
N ASP A 634 6.74 41.23 8.89
CA ASP A 634 6.33 42.18 9.92
C ASP A 634 4.88 42.67 9.77
N VAL A 635 4.32 42.59 8.57
CA VAL A 635 2.92 42.96 8.30
C VAL A 635 1.97 41.81 8.65
N LEU A 636 2.45 40.56 8.59
CA LEU A 636 1.65 39.38 8.92
C LEU A 636 1.18 39.37 10.37
N ASP A 637 -0.06 38.93 10.60
CA ASP A 637 -0.60 38.72 11.94
C ASP A 637 0.15 37.57 12.66
N SER A 638 0.22 37.68 13.99
CA SER A 638 0.94 36.72 14.83
C SER A 638 0.43 35.27 14.68
N PRO A 639 -0.89 35.00 14.60
CA PRO A 639 -1.41 33.64 14.37
C PRO A 639 -0.97 32.97 13.06
N THR A 640 -0.93 33.71 11.95
CA THR A 640 -0.45 33.19 10.66
C THR A 640 1.01 32.80 10.74
N LEU A 641 1.84 33.71 11.27
CA LEU A 641 3.27 33.49 11.35
C LEU A 641 3.59 32.31 12.28
N ALA A 642 2.90 32.20 13.41
CA ALA A 642 3.01 31.05 14.31
C ALA A 642 2.59 29.74 13.64
N THR A 643 1.50 29.73 12.86
CA THR A 643 1.04 28.54 12.12
C THR A 643 2.05 28.10 11.06
N LEU A 644 2.56 29.04 10.25
CA LEU A 644 3.57 28.76 9.21
C LEU A 644 4.84 28.19 9.84
N VAL A 645 5.41 28.89 10.83
CA VAL A 645 6.65 28.46 11.49
C VAL A 645 6.43 27.17 12.30
N GLY A 646 5.27 26.99 12.90
CA GLY A 646 4.90 25.77 13.60
C GLY A 646 4.89 24.56 12.66
N ARG A 647 4.36 24.69 11.44
CA ARG A 647 4.49 23.61 10.46
C ARG A 647 5.93 23.39 10.00
N MET A 648 6.70 24.47 9.84
CA MET A 648 8.13 24.38 9.54
C MET A 648 8.84 23.49 10.56
N ARG A 649 8.59 23.76 11.84
CA ARG A 649 9.15 23.05 12.98
C ARG A 649 8.81 21.56 12.94
N LEU A 650 7.56 21.20 12.67
CA LEU A 650 7.15 19.79 12.57
C LEU A 650 7.88 19.06 11.43
N ASN A 651 8.07 19.71 10.28
CA ASN A 651 8.81 19.14 9.16
C ASN A 651 10.31 19.01 9.46
N LEU A 652 10.90 20.02 10.13
CA LEU A 652 12.29 20.05 10.59
C LEU A 652 12.60 18.96 11.60
N ALA A 653 11.68 18.70 12.54
CA ALA A 653 11.88 17.73 13.62
C ALA A 653 11.60 16.29 13.17
N GLY A 654 10.58 16.08 12.34
CA GLY A 654 10.14 14.74 11.94
C GLY A 654 10.56 14.33 10.52
N LEU A 655 10.10 15.07 9.50
CA LEU A 655 10.18 14.63 8.10
C LEU A 655 11.58 14.74 7.50
N TRP A 656 12.26 15.88 7.67
CA TRP A 656 13.53 16.13 6.96
C TRP A 656 14.71 15.31 7.43
N PRO A 657 14.88 15.01 8.74
CA PRO A 657 15.94 14.12 9.20
C PRO A 657 15.78 12.68 8.72
N ASN A 658 14.62 12.28 8.16
CA ASN A 658 14.34 10.90 7.78
C ASN A 658 15.12 10.49 6.51
N PRO A 659 16.11 9.57 6.60
CA PRO A 659 16.94 9.18 5.45
C PRO A 659 16.14 8.46 4.36
N LYS A 660 15.13 7.66 4.73
CA LYS A 660 14.27 6.96 3.76
C LYS A 660 13.50 7.95 2.91
N LEU A 661 13.00 9.03 3.51
CA LEU A 661 12.32 10.10 2.78
C LEU A 661 13.27 10.81 1.82
N GLN A 662 14.48 11.16 2.27
CA GLN A 662 15.50 11.78 1.41
C GLN A 662 15.88 10.89 0.22
N GLN A 663 15.98 9.58 0.44
CA GLN A 663 16.28 8.59 -0.59
C GLN A 663 15.11 8.41 -1.57
N ALA A 664 13.87 8.33 -1.08
CA ALA A 664 12.66 8.25 -1.91
C ALA A 664 12.51 9.46 -2.83
N TYR A 665 12.86 10.65 -2.34
CA TYR A 665 12.87 11.89 -3.12
C TYR A 665 14.17 12.12 -3.91
N GLN A 666 15.09 11.14 -3.92
CA GLN A 666 16.33 11.15 -4.68
C GLN A 666 17.15 12.43 -4.52
N THR A 667 17.18 13.02 -3.32
CA THR A 667 17.82 14.33 -3.12
C THR A 667 19.33 14.28 -3.31
N LYS A 668 19.94 13.09 -3.21
CA LYS A 668 21.39 12.81 -3.34
C LYS A 668 22.29 13.71 -2.47
N ARG A 669 21.72 14.31 -1.42
CA ARG A 669 22.45 15.13 -0.46
C ARG A 669 23.39 14.26 0.34
N LYS A 670 24.58 14.77 0.62
CA LYS A 670 25.47 14.16 1.62
C LYS A 670 24.94 14.48 3.01
N ASP A 671 25.26 13.64 3.99
CA ASP A 671 24.82 13.83 5.39
C ASP A 671 25.15 15.21 5.92
N LYS A 672 26.36 15.73 5.61
CA LYS A 672 26.78 17.08 6.00
C LYS A 672 25.92 18.19 5.39
N GLU A 673 25.57 18.07 4.11
CA GLU A 673 24.73 19.05 3.41
C GLU A 673 23.31 19.05 3.98
N LEU A 674 22.77 17.86 4.30
CA LEU A 674 21.47 17.71 4.94
C LEU A 674 21.46 18.32 6.35
N GLN A 675 22.50 18.07 7.14
CA GLN A 675 22.67 18.65 8.48
C GLN A 675 22.70 20.18 8.45
N GLU A 676 23.53 20.76 7.56
CA GLU A 676 23.62 22.22 7.39
C GLU A 676 22.27 22.83 6.98
N GLN A 677 21.52 22.16 6.10
CA GLN A 677 20.22 22.65 5.64
C GLN A 677 19.15 22.62 6.75
N ILE A 678 19.14 21.57 7.58
CA ILE A 678 18.23 21.46 8.72
C ILE A 678 18.54 22.53 9.77
N LEU A 679 19.81 22.72 10.13
CA LEU A 679 20.23 23.75 11.07
C LEU A 679 19.92 25.16 10.56
N TYR A 680 20.16 25.43 9.27
CA TYR A 680 19.75 26.69 8.64
C TYR A 680 18.23 26.91 8.76
N GLY A 681 17.43 25.86 8.58
CA GLY A 681 15.98 25.94 8.76
C GLY A 681 15.60 26.35 10.18
N TYR A 682 16.16 25.71 11.22
CA TYR A 682 15.91 26.11 12.61
C TYR A 682 16.26 27.57 12.86
N GLN A 683 17.44 28.02 12.42
CA GLN A 683 17.89 29.41 12.58
C GLN A 683 17.00 30.41 11.85
N ALA A 684 16.59 30.09 10.62
CA ALA A 684 15.70 30.93 9.83
C ALA A 684 14.32 31.10 10.50
N GLY A 685 13.74 30.01 11.01
CA GLY A 685 12.48 30.04 11.75
C GLY A 685 12.56 30.88 13.02
N GLN A 686 13.65 30.73 13.79
CA GLN A 686 13.89 31.53 15.00
C GLN A 686 14.01 33.03 14.67
N GLY A 687 14.82 33.38 13.66
CA GLY A 687 15.01 34.78 13.26
C GLY A 687 13.74 35.46 12.73
N VAL A 688 12.82 34.70 12.11
CA VAL A 688 11.50 35.23 11.72
C VAL A 688 10.65 35.56 12.95
N LEU A 689 10.58 34.64 13.93
CA LEU A 689 9.80 34.85 15.14
C LEU A 689 10.38 35.95 16.03
N GLU A 690 11.71 36.02 16.18
CA GLU A 690 12.39 37.05 16.97
C GLU A 690 12.10 38.46 16.44
N ARG A 691 12.20 38.68 15.12
CA ARG A 691 11.85 39.96 14.49
C ARG A 691 10.38 40.32 14.65
N ALA A 692 9.49 39.33 14.61
CA ALA A 692 8.06 39.56 14.82
C ALA A 692 7.75 39.94 16.28
N LEU A 693 8.41 39.28 17.25
CA LEU A 693 8.28 39.58 18.68
C LEU A 693 8.78 40.99 19.04
N GLU A 694 9.84 41.48 18.40
CA GLU A 694 10.33 42.85 18.59
C GLU A 694 9.27 43.91 18.20
N LYS A 695 8.48 43.65 17.15
CA LYS A 695 7.50 44.60 16.62
C LYS A 695 6.09 44.46 17.23
N LYS A 696 5.69 43.24 17.63
CA LYS A 696 4.31 42.94 18.10
C LYS A 696 4.30 42.22 19.47
N PRO A 697 4.75 42.87 20.55
CA PRO A 697 4.87 42.23 21.89
C PRO A 697 3.51 41.88 22.55
N ALA A 698 2.40 42.49 22.12
CA ALA A 698 1.09 42.37 22.79
C ALA A 698 0.29 41.09 22.46
N GLU A 699 0.61 40.39 21.36
CA GLU A 699 -0.03 39.12 20.95
C GLU A 699 1.02 38.02 20.75
N SER A 700 1.93 37.90 21.71
CA SER A 700 3.21 37.20 21.53
C SER A 700 3.23 35.76 22.01
N TRP A 701 2.28 35.30 22.82
CA TRP A 701 2.39 33.96 23.41
C TRP A 701 2.54 32.84 22.37
N ARG A 702 1.81 32.88 21.24
CA ARG A 702 1.95 31.89 20.15
C ARG A 702 3.32 31.93 19.48
N LEU A 703 3.86 33.13 19.29
CA LEU A 703 5.20 33.31 18.72
C LEU A 703 6.29 32.82 19.69
N LYS A 704 6.12 33.11 20.99
CA LYS A 704 7.01 32.63 22.07
C LYS A 704 6.97 31.10 22.20
N GLU A 705 5.78 30.51 22.14
CA GLU A 705 5.60 29.05 22.13
C GLU A 705 6.40 28.41 20.98
N GLN A 706 6.20 28.88 19.75
CA GLN A 706 6.90 28.31 18.58
C GLN A 706 8.41 28.57 18.62
N LEU A 707 8.85 29.71 19.17
CA LEU A 707 10.27 30.02 19.33
C LEU A 707 10.93 29.08 20.34
N ALA A 708 10.32 28.89 21.51
CA ALA A 708 10.80 27.98 22.53
C ALA A 708 10.84 26.53 22.02
N ALA A 709 9.80 26.11 21.30
CA ALA A 709 9.74 24.79 20.69
C ALA A 709 10.81 24.58 19.61
N LEU A 710 11.12 25.59 18.78
CA LEU A 710 12.20 25.52 17.79
C LEU A 710 13.58 25.37 18.46
N ARG A 711 13.85 26.15 19.52
CA ARG A 711 15.12 26.07 20.27
C ARG A 711 15.30 24.69 20.91
N PHE A 712 14.24 24.14 21.47
CA PHE A 712 14.25 22.79 22.03
C PHE A 712 14.57 21.74 20.97
N GLU A 713 13.89 21.78 19.82
CA GLU A 713 14.09 20.79 18.75
C GLU A 713 15.45 20.90 18.08
N GLU A 714 15.96 22.13 17.88
CA GLU A 714 17.33 22.33 17.41
C GLU A 714 18.34 21.67 18.37
N SER A 715 18.13 21.82 19.69
CA SER A 715 18.97 21.18 20.71
C SER A 715 18.90 19.65 20.68
N ASN A 716 17.70 19.07 20.52
CA ASN A 716 17.52 17.62 20.29
C ASN A 716 18.28 17.15 19.04
N TYR A 717 18.15 17.89 17.94
CA TYR A 717 18.81 17.55 16.69
C TYR A 717 20.34 17.62 16.83
N ARG A 718 20.89 18.69 17.40
CA ARG A 718 22.34 18.85 17.66
C ARG A 718 22.89 17.71 18.52
N SER A 719 22.22 17.40 19.62
CA SER A 719 22.62 16.30 20.51
C SER A 719 22.56 14.92 19.84
N SER A 720 21.72 14.74 18.83
CA SER A 720 21.66 13.50 18.05
C SER A 720 22.82 13.32 17.08
N LEU A 721 23.51 14.41 16.71
CA LEU A 721 24.70 14.37 15.85
C LEU A 721 25.94 14.04 16.69
N HIS A 722 26.17 14.78 17.76
CA HIS A 722 27.29 14.60 18.69
C HIS A 722 26.86 15.02 20.11
N PRO A 723 27.47 14.48 21.17
CA PRO A 723 27.21 14.95 22.54
C PRO A 723 27.38 16.47 22.65
N ASP A 724 26.33 17.17 23.06
CA ASP A 724 26.31 18.63 23.20
C ASP A 724 26.22 19.01 24.68
N HIS A 725 27.24 19.69 25.19
CA HIS A 725 27.34 20.13 26.58
C HIS A 725 26.24 21.14 26.98
N ASN A 726 25.67 21.87 26.02
CA ASN A 726 24.60 22.83 26.29
C ASN A 726 23.20 22.22 26.22
N HIS A 727 23.07 20.95 25.83
CA HIS A 727 21.79 20.31 25.55
C HIS A 727 20.79 20.43 26.72
N SER A 728 21.21 20.05 27.93
CA SER A 728 20.38 20.09 29.13
C SER A 728 19.99 21.52 29.53
N THR A 729 20.90 22.49 29.37
CA THR A 729 20.66 23.90 29.69
C THR A 729 19.64 24.53 28.74
N ILE A 730 19.79 24.29 27.42
CA ILE A 730 18.86 24.79 26.41
C ILE A 730 17.47 24.18 26.65
N LYS A 731 17.38 22.87 26.89
CA LYS A 731 16.09 22.20 27.20
C LYS A 731 15.37 22.84 28.38
N LYS A 732 16.08 23.05 29.48
CA LYS A 732 15.52 23.70 30.67
C LYS A 732 15.01 25.11 30.35
N THR A 733 15.82 25.90 29.65
CA THR A 733 15.45 27.27 29.25
C THR A 733 14.21 27.29 28.35
N SER A 734 14.13 26.39 27.37
CA SER A 734 12.97 26.28 26.49
C SER A 734 11.70 25.82 27.22
N LEU A 735 11.81 24.95 28.24
CA LEU A 735 10.68 24.58 29.11
C LEU A 735 10.20 25.78 29.94
N ASP A 736 11.12 26.58 30.48
CA ASP A 736 10.78 27.82 31.20
C ASP A 736 10.11 28.85 30.27
N GLU A 737 10.55 28.97 29.01
CA GLU A 737 9.93 29.82 27.99
C GLU A 737 8.52 29.34 27.60
N LEU A 738 8.30 28.03 27.46
CA LEU A 738 6.97 27.44 27.23
C LEU A 738 6.03 27.68 28.41
N ALA A 739 6.53 27.52 29.64
CA ALA A 739 5.78 27.84 30.85
C ALA A 739 5.38 29.32 30.90
N ALA A 740 6.26 30.22 30.46
CA ALA A 740 5.96 31.65 30.36
C ALA A 740 4.90 31.95 29.29
N ALA A 741 4.99 31.33 28.11
CA ALA A 741 3.99 31.45 27.06
C ALA A 741 2.61 30.95 27.51
N ALA A 742 2.55 29.82 28.24
CA ALA A 742 1.32 29.29 28.80
C ALA A 742 0.67 30.25 29.83
N LYS A 743 1.48 30.89 30.67
CA LYS A 743 1.00 31.92 31.62
C LYS A 743 0.51 33.19 30.92
N GLU A 744 1.19 33.61 29.85
CA GLU A 744 0.77 34.75 29.05
C GLU A 744 -0.58 34.46 28.37
N TYR A 745 -0.75 33.27 27.78
CA TYR A 745 -2.05 32.82 27.27
C TYR A 745 -3.13 32.81 28.36
N ALA A 746 -2.84 32.23 29.52
CA ALA A 746 -3.77 32.20 30.65
C ALA A 746 -4.25 33.60 31.07
N SER A 747 -3.39 34.62 30.96
CA SER A 747 -3.73 36.02 31.27
C SER A 747 -4.67 36.69 30.26
N THR A 748 -4.84 36.10 29.07
CA THR A 748 -5.78 36.59 28.04
C THR A 748 -7.21 36.09 28.23
N LEU A 749 -7.43 35.14 29.15
CA LEU A 749 -8.73 34.53 29.39
C LEU A 749 -9.55 35.34 30.42
N PRO A 750 -10.90 35.37 30.30
CA PRO A 750 -11.70 34.74 29.25
C PRO A 750 -11.71 35.55 27.95
N LEU A 751 -11.79 34.86 26.80
CA LEU A 751 -11.95 35.50 25.49
C LEU A 751 -13.42 35.80 25.20
N GLU A 752 -13.71 36.88 24.45
CA GLU A 752 -15.07 37.21 23.98
C GLU A 752 -15.65 36.13 23.08
N ASP A 753 -14.80 35.53 22.22
CA ASP A 753 -15.16 34.44 21.33
C ASP A 753 -14.58 33.12 21.87
N ILE A 754 -15.44 32.32 22.50
CA ILE A 754 -15.09 31.03 23.11
C ILE A 754 -14.47 30.08 22.06
N SER A 755 -14.83 30.19 20.79
CA SER A 755 -14.27 29.34 19.72
C SER A 755 -12.78 29.56 19.48
N LYS A 756 -12.20 30.66 20.01
CA LYS A 756 -10.78 30.99 19.92
C LYS A 756 -9.95 30.48 21.11
N GLU A 757 -10.58 29.94 22.16
CA GLU A 757 -9.88 29.27 23.25
C GLU A 757 -9.15 28.02 22.74
N THR A 758 -7.97 27.72 23.27
CA THR A 758 -7.13 26.59 22.84
C THR A 758 -6.31 26.00 23.98
N SER A 759 -6.12 24.67 23.98
CA SER A 759 -5.22 23.95 24.89
C SER A 759 -3.81 23.74 24.33
N SER A 760 -3.54 24.16 23.08
CA SER A 760 -2.33 23.84 22.32
C SER A 760 -1.01 24.17 23.03
N VAL A 761 -0.91 25.32 23.70
CA VAL A 761 0.31 25.71 24.43
C VAL A 761 0.64 24.73 25.57
N PHE A 762 -0.38 24.19 26.24
CA PHE A 762 -0.22 23.19 27.29
C PHE A 762 0.17 21.83 26.72
N GLU A 763 -0.34 21.49 25.53
CA GLU A 763 0.04 20.28 24.80
C GLU A 763 1.50 20.34 24.34
N THR A 764 1.94 21.45 23.73
CA THR A 764 3.33 21.65 23.33
C THR A 764 4.28 21.58 24.52
N TRP A 765 3.93 22.20 25.66
CA TRP A 765 4.71 22.11 26.89
C TRP A 765 4.73 20.70 27.48
N PHE A 766 3.60 20.00 27.47
CA PHE A 766 3.52 18.60 27.90
C PHE A 766 4.40 17.69 27.04
N TYR A 767 4.34 17.79 25.71
CA TYR A 767 5.19 17.00 24.83
C TYR A 767 6.68 17.33 25.04
N ALA A 768 7.02 18.62 25.20
CA ALA A 768 8.38 19.03 25.53
C ALA A 768 8.86 18.40 26.84
N ALA A 769 8.00 18.32 27.86
CA ALA A 769 8.28 17.64 29.13
C ALA A 769 8.47 16.13 28.95
N LEU A 770 7.78 15.49 28.00
CA LEU A 770 8.05 14.09 27.62
C LEU A 770 9.37 13.92 26.85
N GLY A 771 9.94 14.98 26.28
CA GLY A 771 11.26 14.99 25.66
C GLY A 771 11.34 15.61 24.26
N SER A 772 10.23 16.06 23.67
CA SER A 772 10.19 16.80 22.39
C SER A 772 8.87 17.58 22.28
N PRO A 773 8.86 18.88 21.93
CA PRO A 773 7.64 19.67 21.75
C PRO A 773 6.72 19.24 20.59
N SER A 774 6.96 18.08 19.97
CA SER A 774 6.07 17.41 19.00
C SER A 774 6.01 15.93 19.34
N LEU A 775 4.79 15.39 19.41
CA LEU A 775 4.60 13.98 19.67
C LEU A 775 5.20 13.11 18.54
N GLU A 776 5.08 13.58 17.30
CA GLU A 776 5.56 12.87 16.11
C GLU A 776 7.10 12.84 15.99
N ALA A 777 7.79 13.82 16.58
CA ALA A 777 9.26 13.89 16.59
C ALA A 777 9.88 13.21 17.82
N MET A 778 9.06 12.75 18.76
CA MET A 778 9.49 12.14 20.01
C MET A 778 10.13 10.76 19.78
N LYS A 779 11.21 10.47 20.50
CA LYS A 779 11.96 9.21 20.40
C LYS A 779 12.19 8.60 21.78
N SER A 780 12.37 7.28 21.84
CA SER A 780 12.67 6.52 23.08
C SER A 780 13.84 7.07 23.89
N HIS A 781 14.91 7.50 23.22
CA HIS A 781 16.12 8.01 23.88
C HIS A 781 16.03 9.47 24.33
N HIS A 782 14.94 10.18 24.01
CA HIS A 782 14.73 11.52 24.56
C HIS A 782 14.42 11.43 26.06
N VAL A 783 15.15 12.20 26.85
CA VAL A 783 14.96 12.26 28.31
C VAL A 783 13.73 13.10 28.65
N ALA A 784 12.83 12.53 29.46
CA ALA A 784 11.66 13.23 29.98
C ALA A 784 12.00 14.02 31.25
N THR A 785 11.19 15.04 31.54
CA THR A 785 11.32 15.95 32.69
C THR A 785 10.02 15.96 33.50
N PRO A 786 9.76 14.94 34.34
CA PRO A 786 8.50 14.81 35.09
C PRO A 786 8.19 16.00 36.03
N ASP A 787 9.22 16.74 36.46
CA ASP A 787 9.10 17.94 37.30
C ASP A 787 8.26 19.07 36.66
N GLU A 788 8.02 19.00 35.34
CA GLU A 788 7.18 19.95 34.62
C GLU A 788 5.67 19.63 34.75
N TYR A 789 5.28 18.37 34.97
CA TYR A 789 3.86 17.99 35.02
C TYR A 789 3.08 18.76 36.10
N PRO A 790 3.58 18.90 37.35
CA PRO A 790 2.90 19.71 38.37
C PRO A 790 2.81 21.20 37.99
N LYS A 791 3.78 21.74 37.25
CA LYS A 791 3.76 23.14 36.79
C LYS A 791 2.68 23.37 35.74
N ILE A 792 2.55 22.46 34.77
CA ILE A 792 1.49 22.50 33.76
C ILE A 792 0.12 22.44 34.43
N LYS A 793 -0.06 21.47 35.34
CA LYS A 793 -1.29 21.31 36.11
C LYS A 793 -1.65 22.57 36.89
N ALA A 794 -0.68 23.18 37.57
CA ALA A 794 -0.90 24.39 38.35
C ALA A 794 -1.39 25.57 37.47
N VAL A 795 -0.85 25.74 36.27
CA VAL A 795 -1.31 26.81 35.36
C VAL A 795 -2.74 26.53 34.86
N LEU A 796 -3.03 25.29 34.43
CA LEU A 796 -4.38 24.88 34.01
C LEU A 796 -5.42 25.05 35.14
N GLU A 797 -5.05 24.73 36.37
CA GLU A 797 -5.92 24.87 37.54
C GLU A 797 -6.16 26.33 37.96
N SER A 798 -5.25 27.23 37.57
CA SER A 798 -5.32 28.67 37.85
C SER A 798 -6.16 29.48 36.85
N LEU A 799 -6.65 28.85 35.78
CA LEU A 799 -7.47 29.51 34.75
C LEU A 799 -8.81 30.02 35.35
N PRO A 800 -9.33 31.15 34.84
CA PRO A 800 -10.53 31.78 35.40
C PRO A 800 -11.83 31.05 35.02
N GLY A 801 -12.75 30.91 35.98
CA GLY A 801 -14.15 30.51 35.77
C GLY A 801 -14.33 29.25 34.91
N ASP A 802 -15.30 29.29 33.99
CA ASP A 802 -15.62 28.16 33.10
C ASP A 802 -14.51 27.85 32.08
N SER A 803 -13.59 28.79 31.82
CA SER A 803 -12.45 28.54 30.92
C SER A 803 -11.58 27.43 31.49
N LYS A 804 -11.41 27.31 32.81
CA LYS A 804 -10.69 26.19 33.44
C LYS A 804 -11.22 24.83 33.01
N GLU A 805 -12.53 24.63 33.18
CA GLU A 805 -13.17 23.35 32.88
C GLU A 805 -13.07 23.00 31.39
N ARG A 806 -13.30 23.99 30.50
CA ARG A 806 -13.17 23.81 29.05
C ARG A 806 -11.74 23.44 28.62
N HIS A 807 -10.72 24.09 29.15
CA HIS A 807 -9.33 23.81 28.79
C HIS A 807 -8.85 22.46 29.29
N LEU A 808 -9.17 22.11 30.54
CA LEU A 808 -8.85 20.79 31.07
C LEU A 808 -9.57 19.68 30.29
N LYS A 809 -10.83 19.90 29.90
CA LYS A 809 -11.58 18.97 29.03
C LYS A 809 -10.96 18.86 27.64
N ALA A 810 -10.63 19.98 27.00
CA ALA A 810 -10.00 20.01 25.68
C ALA A 810 -8.62 19.33 25.69
N PHE A 811 -7.81 19.60 26.72
CA PHE A 811 -6.52 18.95 26.93
C PHE A 811 -6.68 17.44 27.11
N ALA A 812 -7.54 16.98 28.03
CA ALA A 812 -7.81 15.56 28.27
C ALA A 812 -8.32 14.84 27.01
N THR A 813 -9.29 15.43 26.30
CA THR A 813 -9.84 14.90 25.04
C THR A 813 -8.76 14.75 23.98
N THR A 814 -7.88 15.76 23.85
CA THR A 814 -6.80 15.75 22.87
C THR A 814 -5.78 14.66 23.20
N LEU A 815 -5.38 14.52 24.46
CA LEU A 815 -4.46 13.46 24.87
C LEU A 815 -5.03 12.05 24.62
N ASN A 816 -6.31 11.82 24.93
CA ASN A 816 -6.96 10.54 24.66
C ASN A 816 -7.01 10.24 23.15
N THR A 817 -7.42 11.22 22.34
CA THR A 817 -7.48 11.09 20.87
C THR A 817 -6.10 10.81 20.26
N ARG A 818 -5.03 11.37 20.84
CA ARG A 818 -3.66 11.19 20.36
C ARG A 818 -3.03 9.86 20.78
N LEU A 819 -3.57 9.16 21.78
CA LEU A 819 -3.01 7.91 22.32
C LEU A 819 -2.75 6.85 21.23
N ALA A 820 -3.68 6.71 20.27
CA ALA A 820 -3.54 5.78 19.16
C ALA A 820 -2.34 6.08 18.23
N ASN A 821 -1.85 7.32 18.21
CA ASN A 821 -0.72 7.77 17.39
C ASN A 821 0.60 7.83 18.18
N VAL A 822 0.60 7.51 19.48
CA VAL A 822 1.82 7.44 20.29
C VAL A 822 2.59 6.18 19.93
N SER A 823 3.90 6.29 19.69
CA SER A 823 4.71 5.12 19.36
C SER A 823 4.69 4.11 20.53
N PRO A 824 4.73 2.79 20.25
CA PRO A 824 4.60 1.75 21.26
C PRO A 824 5.54 1.87 22.47
N ASP A 825 6.76 2.37 22.26
CA ASP A 825 7.80 2.61 23.26
C ASP A 825 7.58 3.84 24.14
N LEU A 826 6.64 4.72 23.76
CA LEU A 826 6.36 5.98 24.45
C LEU A 826 5.03 5.97 25.19
N LYS A 827 4.16 4.98 24.94
CA LYS A 827 2.79 4.94 25.48
C LYS A 827 2.75 4.99 27.01
N LEU A 828 3.55 4.19 27.71
CA LEU A 828 3.56 4.18 29.18
C LEU A 828 3.91 5.57 29.73
N ARG A 829 5.02 6.14 29.25
CA ARG A 829 5.49 7.47 29.67
C ARG A 829 4.48 8.57 29.37
N PHE A 830 3.85 8.52 28.21
CA PHE A 830 2.80 9.45 27.80
C PHE A 830 1.60 9.38 28.75
N LEU A 831 1.12 8.17 29.05
CA LEU A 831 -0.02 7.94 29.93
C LEU A 831 0.25 8.38 31.37
N GLU A 832 1.45 8.09 31.89
CA GLU A 832 1.86 8.54 33.22
C GLU A 832 1.88 10.07 33.33
N GLY A 833 2.48 10.75 32.35
CA GLY A 833 2.50 12.21 32.31
C GLY A 833 1.10 12.82 32.13
N ALA A 834 0.28 12.23 31.25
CA ALA A 834 -1.10 12.67 31.03
C ALA A 834 -1.94 12.55 32.30
N SER A 835 -1.84 11.40 32.98
CA SER A 835 -2.53 11.13 34.25
C SER A 835 -2.07 12.07 35.36
N ALA A 836 -0.78 12.40 35.43
CA ALA A 836 -0.24 13.34 36.43
C ALA A 836 -0.83 14.76 36.30
N ILE A 837 -1.12 15.21 35.07
CA ILE A 837 -1.67 16.55 34.80
C ILE A 837 -3.19 16.57 34.92
N ALA A 838 -3.87 15.72 34.15
CA ALA A 838 -5.32 15.76 34.00
C ALA A 838 -6.07 15.04 35.13
N GLY A 839 -5.42 14.16 35.90
CA GLY A 839 -6.00 13.51 37.07
C GLY A 839 -7.21 12.63 36.76
N GLU A 840 -8.26 12.72 37.59
CA GLU A 840 -9.39 11.77 37.61
C GLU A 840 -10.54 12.07 36.64
N ARG A 841 -10.28 12.80 35.54
CA ARG A 841 -11.33 13.20 34.58
C ARG A 841 -11.96 12.01 33.83
N GLU A 842 -13.23 12.17 33.43
CA GLU A 842 -13.99 11.15 32.68
C GLU A 842 -13.44 10.97 31.27
N GLU A 843 -12.98 12.05 30.61
CA GLU A 843 -12.44 12.01 29.24
C GLU A 843 -11.15 11.20 29.08
N LEU A 844 -10.52 10.77 30.19
CA LEU A 844 -9.34 9.90 30.22
C LEU A 844 -9.62 8.51 30.79
N SER A 845 -10.88 8.08 30.95
CA SER A 845 -11.22 6.74 31.47
C SER A 845 -10.45 5.64 30.74
N ASP A 846 -10.51 5.63 29.41
CA ASP A 846 -9.89 4.58 28.59
C ASP A 846 -8.37 4.60 28.73
N ALA A 847 -7.77 5.79 28.73
CA ALA A 847 -6.34 5.98 28.94
C ALA A 847 -5.87 5.48 30.32
N LYS A 848 -6.71 5.62 31.37
CA LYS A 848 -6.42 5.10 32.70
C LYS A 848 -6.55 3.59 32.78
N ASP A 849 -7.54 3.01 32.10
CA ASP A 849 -7.69 1.54 32.05
C ASP A 849 -6.46 0.92 31.39
N VAL A 850 -5.98 1.54 30.30
CA VAL A 850 -4.73 1.15 29.62
C VAL A 850 -3.52 1.34 30.54
N LEU A 851 -3.39 2.46 31.26
CA LEU A 851 -2.29 2.67 32.20
C LEU A 851 -2.32 1.68 33.37
N THR A 852 -3.51 1.35 33.88
CA THR A 852 -3.71 0.36 34.94
C THR A 852 -3.27 -1.01 34.45
N TYR A 853 -3.70 -1.40 33.24
CA TYR A 853 -3.25 -2.62 32.58
C TYR A 853 -1.72 -2.68 32.45
N TYR A 854 -1.07 -1.60 32.00
CA TYR A 854 0.40 -1.57 31.91
C TYR A 854 1.07 -1.70 33.28
N ARG A 855 0.54 -1.03 34.31
CA ARG A 855 1.07 -1.15 35.68
C ARG A 855 0.91 -2.56 36.25
N ASP A 856 -0.16 -3.25 35.89
CA ASP A 856 -0.37 -4.63 36.32
C ASP A 856 0.58 -5.60 35.60
N LEU A 857 0.81 -5.40 34.29
CA LEU A 857 1.82 -6.16 33.54
C LEU A 857 3.23 -6.01 34.14
N VAL A 858 3.63 -4.78 34.50
CA VAL A 858 4.96 -4.51 35.09
C VAL A 858 5.10 -5.13 36.49
N LYS A 859 4.00 -5.38 37.22
CA LYS A 859 4.07 -6.11 38.51
C LYS A 859 4.31 -7.60 38.34
N GLU A 860 3.97 -8.17 37.19
CA GLU A 860 4.07 -9.59 36.90
C GLU A 860 5.43 -9.99 36.28
N ILE A 861 6.33 -9.04 36.04
CA ILE A 861 7.65 -9.27 35.43
C ILE A 861 8.71 -8.41 36.10
N VAL A 862 9.84 -9.01 36.44
CA VAL A 862 11.02 -8.36 37.01
C VAL A 862 12.25 -8.80 36.23
N LEU A 863 13.10 -7.83 35.87
CA LEU A 863 14.45 -8.10 35.40
C LEU A 863 15.32 -8.38 36.64
N ASP A 864 15.62 -9.64 36.90
CA ASP A 864 16.44 -10.05 38.03
C ASP A 864 17.92 -9.97 37.66
N ALA A 865 18.68 -9.17 38.39
CA ALA A 865 20.12 -9.07 38.28
C ALA A 865 20.75 -9.48 39.62
N SER A 866 21.55 -10.54 39.60
CA SER A 866 22.14 -11.12 40.83
C SER A 866 23.60 -11.53 40.63
N ILE A 867 24.40 -11.42 41.70
CA ILE A 867 25.83 -11.75 41.67
C ILE A 867 25.99 -13.27 41.70
N ASP A 868 26.90 -13.77 40.86
CA ASP A 868 27.34 -15.16 40.90
C ASP A 868 28.43 -15.36 41.98
N GLY A 869 27.99 -15.68 43.21
CA GLY A 869 28.84 -15.85 44.39
C GLY A 869 28.80 -14.67 45.38
N PRO A 870 29.82 -14.50 46.24
CA PRO A 870 29.83 -13.45 47.27
C PRO A 870 29.84 -12.02 46.72
N ASP A 871 29.25 -11.08 47.46
CA ASP A 871 29.19 -9.64 47.13
C ASP A 871 30.54 -8.90 47.19
N ARG A 872 31.55 -9.51 47.85
CA ARG A 872 32.94 -9.05 47.91
C ARG A 872 33.72 -9.41 46.65
N VAL A 873 33.62 -8.56 45.61
CA VAL A 873 34.15 -8.82 44.25
C VAL A 873 35.62 -8.45 44.05
N GLY A 874 36.12 -7.44 44.77
CA GLY A 874 37.47 -6.90 44.56
C GLY A 874 37.67 -6.22 43.19
N THR A 875 38.91 -5.87 42.86
CA THR A 875 39.28 -5.17 41.59
C THR A 875 40.24 -5.96 40.70
N SER A 876 40.83 -7.05 41.20
CA SER A 876 41.88 -7.80 40.49
C SER A 876 41.33 -8.78 39.45
N SER A 877 40.21 -9.44 39.77
CA SER A 877 39.61 -10.52 38.97
C SER A 877 38.16 -10.17 38.59
N PRO A 878 37.68 -10.64 37.44
CA PRO A 878 36.28 -10.44 37.06
C PRO A 878 35.34 -11.25 37.96
N PHE A 879 34.11 -10.78 38.11
CA PHE A 879 33.00 -11.49 38.74
C PHE A 879 31.82 -11.62 37.78
N GLY A 880 30.94 -12.59 38.04
CA GLY A 880 29.75 -12.85 37.23
C GLY A 880 28.52 -12.13 37.75
N LEU A 881 27.72 -11.60 36.82
CA LEU A 881 26.38 -11.10 37.06
C LEU A 881 25.38 -11.90 36.20
N LYS A 882 24.47 -12.60 36.86
CA LYS A 882 23.35 -13.31 36.23
C LYS A 882 22.22 -12.33 35.97
N VAL A 883 21.70 -12.33 34.75
CA VAL A 883 20.54 -11.55 34.36
C VAL A 883 19.45 -12.51 33.89
N ASN A 884 18.32 -12.49 34.57
CA ASN A 884 17.18 -13.37 34.32
C ASN A 884 15.88 -12.57 34.23
N LEU A 885 14.88 -13.14 33.56
CA LEU A 885 13.51 -12.61 33.57
C LEU A 885 12.68 -13.44 34.53
N ARG A 886 12.29 -12.85 35.66
CA ARG A 886 11.41 -13.46 36.66
C ARG A 886 9.99 -12.99 36.40
N HIS A 887 9.05 -13.90 36.14
CA HIS A 887 7.69 -13.55 35.70
C HIS A 887 6.63 -14.54 36.16
N THR A 888 5.35 -14.18 36.10
CA THR A 888 4.25 -15.14 36.35
C THR A 888 4.13 -16.17 35.21
N LYS A 889 3.51 -17.31 35.48
CA LYS A 889 3.21 -18.33 34.46
C LYS A 889 2.18 -17.82 33.45
N GLU A 890 1.22 -17.04 33.92
CA GLU A 890 0.14 -16.47 33.13
C GLU A 890 0.68 -15.50 32.08
N ILE A 891 1.56 -14.56 32.48
CA ILE A 891 2.12 -13.59 31.54
C ILE A 891 3.06 -14.22 30.51
N GLU A 892 3.78 -15.29 30.87
CA GLU A 892 4.57 -16.06 29.92
C GLU A 892 3.70 -16.68 28.82
N ARG A 893 2.56 -17.26 29.21
CA ARG A 893 1.62 -17.88 28.28
C ARG A 893 1.02 -16.86 27.32
N GLU A 894 0.54 -15.73 27.85
CA GLU A 894 -0.10 -14.68 27.04
C GLU A 894 0.91 -13.91 26.16
N SER A 895 2.16 -13.81 26.59
CA SER A 895 3.22 -13.12 25.84
C SER A 895 3.88 -13.99 24.76
N GLY A 896 3.52 -15.28 24.66
CA GLY A 896 4.15 -16.22 23.73
C GLY A 896 5.58 -16.63 24.13
N GLY A 897 5.90 -16.56 25.43
CA GLY A 897 7.22 -16.87 25.99
C GLY A 897 8.22 -15.71 25.94
N PHE A 898 9.21 -15.75 26.84
CA PHE A 898 10.27 -14.72 26.93
C PHE A 898 11.57 -15.09 26.20
N ALA A 899 11.74 -16.35 25.78
CA ALA A 899 12.90 -16.78 24.99
C ALA A 899 13.03 -16.03 23.64
N LYS A 900 11.92 -15.49 23.11
CA LYS A 900 11.92 -14.65 21.90
C LYS A 900 12.79 -13.38 22.01
N TYR A 901 13.02 -12.86 23.22
CA TYR A 901 13.89 -11.70 23.46
C TYR A 901 15.38 -12.06 23.44
N LEU A 902 15.71 -13.35 23.26
CA LEU A 902 17.04 -13.85 22.98
C LEU A 902 17.25 -14.04 21.47
N GLN A 903 16.58 -13.29 20.60
CA GLN A 903 16.79 -13.36 19.15
C GLN A 903 17.02 -11.96 18.56
N ASN A 904 17.82 -11.90 17.49
CA ASN A 904 17.93 -10.71 16.64
C ASN A 904 17.15 -10.97 15.34
N GLN A 905 15.96 -10.40 15.24
CA GLN A 905 14.99 -10.77 14.22
C GLN A 905 15.34 -10.22 12.83
N ASN A 906 16.08 -9.10 12.73
CA ASN A 906 16.42 -8.50 11.43
C ASN A 906 17.34 -9.40 10.59
N ASN A 907 18.07 -10.32 11.23
CA ASN A 907 18.96 -11.26 10.57
C ASN A 907 18.25 -12.56 10.14
N SER A 908 16.95 -12.71 10.41
CA SER A 908 16.16 -13.88 10.05
C SER A 908 15.19 -13.59 8.90
N PRO A 909 15.35 -14.22 7.70
CA PRO A 909 14.50 -13.98 6.53
C PRO A 909 13.01 -14.30 6.72
N PHE A 910 12.66 -15.05 7.77
CA PHE A 910 11.31 -15.53 8.06
C PHE A 910 10.84 -15.19 9.49
N ALA A 911 11.41 -14.15 10.12
CA ALA A 911 10.93 -13.70 11.41
C ALA A 911 9.47 -13.24 11.32
N TYR A 912 8.55 -14.07 11.82
CA TYR A 912 7.14 -13.73 11.92
C TYR A 912 6.88 -12.98 13.23
N ASN A 913 6.74 -11.66 13.16
CA ASN A 913 6.54 -10.81 14.35
C ASN A 913 5.09 -10.33 14.52
N TYR A 914 4.09 -11.12 14.10
CA TYR A 914 2.65 -10.81 14.29
C TYR A 914 2.24 -9.37 13.89
N GLY A 915 2.79 -8.87 12.78
CA GLY A 915 2.53 -7.50 12.28
C GLY A 915 3.37 -6.38 12.93
N ARG A 916 4.29 -6.71 13.85
CA ARG A 916 5.24 -5.78 14.48
C ARG A 916 6.53 -5.68 13.64
N PRO A 917 7.26 -4.54 13.67
CA PRO A 917 8.57 -4.44 13.05
C PRO A 917 9.55 -5.46 13.65
N PRO A 918 10.39 -6.14 12.85
CA PRO A 918 11.43 -7.00 13.38
C PRO A 918 12.43 -6.18 14.21
N GLU A 919 12.88 -6.75 15.32
CA GLU A 919 13.76 -6.08 16.29
C GLU A 919 14.97 -6.93 16.69
N ASP A 920 16.09 -6.24 16.95
CA ASP A 920 17.33 -6.85 17.42
C ASP A 920 17.44 -6.73 18.94
N TYR A 921 16.69 -7.59 19.65
CA TYR A 921 16.53 -7.50 21.11
C TYR A 921 17.85 -7.65 21.87
N ARG A 922 18.74 -8.55 21.44
CA ARG A 922 20.06 -8.74 22.08
C ARG A 922 20.91 -7.49 21.96
N ASP A 923 20.95 -6.92 20.76
CA ASP A 923 21.78 -5.73 20.48
C ASP A 923 21.25 -4.51 21.24
N LYS A 924 19.92 -4.37 21.35
CA LYS A 924 19.29 -3.32 22.16
C LYS A 924 19.64 -3.46 23.64
N PHE A 925 19.49 -4.66 24.22
CA PHE A 925 19.86 -4.91 25.61
C PHE A 925 21.35 -4.69 25.86
N GLU A 926 22.22 -5.22 25.00
CA GLU A 926 23.67 -5.06 25.13
C GLU A 926 24.06 -3.58 25.09
N LYS A 927 23.51 -2.80 24.16
CA LYS A 927 23.77 -1.36 24.09
C LYS A 927 23.32 -0.63 25.36
N ALA A 928 22.13 -0.95 25.87
CA ALA A 928 21.59 -0.37 27.10
C ALA A 928 22.43 -0.74 28.33
N ALA A 929 22.82 -2.02 28.45
CA ALA A 929 23.65 -2.52 29.54
C ALA A 929 25.05 -1.90 29.51
N ARG A 930 25.67 -1.77 28.33
CA ARG A 930 26.97 -1.11 28.18
C ARG A 930 26.90 0.36 28.60
N ALA A 931 25.90 1.11 28.13
CA ALA A 931 25.72 2.50 28.51
C ALA A 931 25.51 2.68 30.04
N ALA A 932 24.82 1.74 30.69
CA ALA A 932 24.62 1.78 32.14
C ALA A 932 25.89 1.44 32.94
N LEU A 933 26.72 0.52 32.43
CA LEU A 933 27.84 -0.05 33.18
C LEU A 933 29.20 0.58 32.87
N GLU A 934 29.39 1.17 31.69
CA GLU A 934 30.71 1.57 31.17
C GLU A 934 31.40 2.64 32.01
N GLU A 935 30.68 3.46 32.75
CA GLU A 935 31.28 4.49 33.60
C GLU A 935 32.02 3.84 34.79
N HIS A 936 31.45 2.80 35.41
CA HIS A 936 31.94 2.19 36.65
C HIS A 936 32.69 0.87 36.42
N PHE A 937 32.35 0.09 35.40
CA PHE A 937 32.86 -1.27 35.19
C PHE A 937 33.58 -1.42 33.85
N GLU A 938 34.60 -2.28 33.84
CA GLU A 938 35.10 -2.91 32.63
C GLU A 938 34.25 -4.16 32.34
N ILE A 939 33.63 -4.21 31.16
CA ILE A 939 32.77 -5.32 30.74
C ILE A 939 33.65 -6.32 29.98
N VAL A 940 34.05 -7.40 30.65
CA VAL A 940 34.93 -8.44 30.09
C VAL A 940 34.20 -9.27 29.06
N SER A 941 32.96 -9.67 29.34
CA SER A 941 32.08 -10.33 28.36
C SER A 941 30.61 -10.13 28.70
N LEU A 942 29.75 -10.24 27.69
CA LEU A 942 28.31 -10.36 27.82
C LEU A 942 27.87 -11.52 26.93
N THR A 943 27.34 -12.58 27.55
CA THR A 943 26.94 -13.81 26.86
C THR A 943 25.44 -14.01 27.05
N PHE A 944 24.70 -14.25 25.97
CA PHE A 944 23.26 -14.53 26.02
C PHE A 944 22.99 -16.03 26.05
N HIS A 945 21.93 -16.45 26.73
CA HIS A 945 21.41 -17.82 26.61
C HIS A 945 20.91 -18.10 25.18
N SER A 946 20.75 -19.39 24.84
CA SER A 946 20.14 -19.78 23.58
C SER A 946 18.66 -19.39 23.53
N ASP A 947 18.14 -19.13 22.33
CA ASP A 947 16.71 -18.84 22.11
C ASP A 947 15.79 -20.07 22.32
N LYS A 948 16.38 -21.24 22.57
CA LYS A 948 15.68 -22.50 22.90
C LYS A 948 15.60 -22.75 24.41
N VAL A 949 16.03 -21.79 25.23
CA VAL A 949 15.96 -21.93 26.69
C VAL A 949 14.51 -22.03 27.14
N GLU A 950 14.25 -22.96 28.05
CA GLU A 950 12.95 -23.10 28.71
C GLU A 950 12.99 -22.37 30.06
N SER A 951 11.84 -21.79 30.44
CA SER A 951 11.67 -21.25 31.79
C SER A 951 11.55 -22.38 32.81
N PHE A 952 11.98 -22.14 34.05
CA PHE A 952 11.79 -23.07 35.16
C PHE A 952 11.00 -22.43 36.29
N THR A 953 10.50 -23.26 37.21
CA THR A 953 9.61 -22.82 38.30
C THR A 953 10.38 -22.05 39.37
N ASP A 954 9.87 -20.89 39.78
CA ASP A 954 10.39 -20.11 40.89
C ASP A 954 9.86 -20.66 42.24
N PRO A 955 10.58 -20.50 43.36
CA PRO A 955 10.07 -20.88 44.68
C PRO A 955 8.74 -20.19 45.05
N GLN A 956 8.48 -19.00 44.54
CA GLN A 956 7.21 -18.32 44.70
C GLN A 956 6.13 -18.97 43.81
N PHE A 957 5.03 -19.40 44.42
CA PHE A 957 3.93 -20.04 43.70
C PHE A 957 3.42 -19.18 42.53
N GLY A 958 3.31 -19.79 41.35
CA GLY A 958 2.85 -19.13 40.12
C GLY A 958 3.94 -18.37 39.36
N TRP A 959 5.15 -18.24 39.92
CA TRP A 959 6.27 -17.55 39.27
C TRP A 959 7.24 -18.53 38.59
N ARG A 960 7.92 -18.02 37.58
CA ARG A 960 8.88 -18.73 36.74
C ARG A 960 10.07 -17.81 36.44
N VAL A 961 11.19 -18.41 36.07
CA VAL A 961 12.41 -17.71 35.71
C VAL A 961 12.85 -18.17 34.33
N THR A 962 13.06 -17.22 33.42
CA THR A 962 13.68 -17.45 32.11
C THR A 962 15.12 -16.91 32.16
N PRO A 963 16.15 -17.77 32.05
CA PRO A 963 17.54 -17.33 31.94
C PRO A 963 17.76 -16.43 30.72
N TYR A 964 18.47 -15.32 30.89
CA TYR A 964 18.61 -14.32 29.82
C TYR A 964 20.07 -14.09 29.41
N ALA A 965 20.90 -13.54 30.29
CA ALA A 965 22.30 -13.25 29.98
C ALA A 965 23.22 -13.41 31.20
N TYR A 966 24.51 -13.60 30.92
CA TYR A 966 25.58 -13.62 31.92
C TYR A 966 26.63 -12.58 31.55
N LEU A 967 26.91 -11.64 32.46
CA LEU A 967 27.91 -10.59 32.29
C LEU A 967 29.11 -10.89 33.17
N MET A 968 30.32 -10.83 32.60
CA MET A 968 31.56 -10.80 33.38
C MET A 968 32.02 -9.36 33.53
N LEU A 969 32.04 -8.88 34.77
CA LEU A 969 32.32 -7.48 35.11
C LEU A 969 33.57 -7.40 35.97
N LYS A 970 34.35 -6.32 35.78
CA LYS A 970 35.48 -5.97 36.63
C LYS A 970 35.34 -4.52 37.07
N PRO A 971 35.29 -4.23 38.39
CA PRO A 971 35.19 -2.85 38.86
C PRO A 971 36.42 -2.03 38.47
N LYS A 972 36.22 -0.79 37.98
CA LYS A 972 37.35 0.11 37.64
C LYS A 972 38.07 0.68 38.87
N GLY A 973 37.48 0.61 40.05
CA GLY A 973 38.09 1.06 41.29
C GLY A 973 37.40 0.50 42.55
N PRO A 974 38.08 0.54 43.71
CA PRO A 974 37.57 0.00 44.97
C PRO A 974 36.44 0.83 45.60
N GLN A 975 36.21 2.06 45.12
CA GLN A 975 35.15 2.96 45.58
C GLN A 975 33.74 2.59 45.07
N ILE A 976 33.63 1.58 44.21
CA ILE A 976 32.38 1.17 43.60
C ILE A 976 31.67 0.21 44.55
N ASP A 977 30.47 0.59 44.98
CA ASP A 977 29.66 -0.11 45.98
C ASP A 977 28.35 -0.69 45.43
N LYS A 978 28.05 -0.47 44.14
CA LYS A 978 26.86 -1.02 43.48
C LYS A 978 27.01 -1.19 41.97
N VAL A 979 26.26 -2.12 41.42
CA VAL A 979 25.97 -2.25 39.99
C VAL A 979 24.69 -1.44 39.69
N PRO A 980 24.73 -0.51 38.71
CA PRO A 980 23.56 0.28 38.34
C PRO A 980 22.45 -0.57 37.71
N PRO A 981 21.19 -0.09 37.70
CA PRO A 981 20.06 -0.81 37.12
C PRO A 981 20.27 -1.10 35.63
N LEU A 982 19.96 -2.32 35.22
CA LEU A 982 19.89 -2.71 33.82
C LEU A 982 18.46 -2.57 33.31
N LYS A 983 18.28 -2.33 32.01
CA LYS A 983 16.99 -2.14 31.38
C LYS A 983 16.82 -3.09 30.19
N ILE A 984 15.65 -3.71 30.09
CA ILE A 984 15.18 -4.45 28.92
C ILE A 984 13.83 -3.90 28.45
N ASP A 985 13.63 -3.80 27.14
CA ASP A 985 12.35 -3.39 26.55
C ASP A 985 11.58 -4.64 26.10
N LEU A 986 10.35 -4.84 26.63
CA LEU A 986 9.51 -6.02 26.37
C LEU A 986 8.21 -5.63 25.67
N ASP A 987 7.78 -6.43 24.70
CA ASP A 987 6.64 -6.12 23.85
C ASP A 987 5.36 -6.89 24.24
N PHE A 988 4.29 -6.16 24.53
CA PHE A 988 2.95 -6.69 24.87
C PHE A 988 1.90 -6.25 23.84
N SER A 989 0.73 -6.89 23.87
CA SER A 989 -0.43 -6.49 23.06
C SER A 989 -1.41 -5.68 23.90
N ASP A 990 -2.05 -4.68 23.31
CA ASP A 990 -3.15 -3.91 23.89
C ASP A 990 -4.32 -3.78 22.89
N THR A 991 -5.39 -3.08 23.27
CA THR A 991 -6.58 -2.86 22.41
C THR A 991 -6.31 -2.00 21.17
N SER A 992 -5.19 -1.28 21.12
CA SER A 992 -4.78 -0.37 20.05
C SER A 992 -3.61 -0.89 19.20
N GLY A 993 -3.08 -2.07 19.49
CA GLY A 993 -1.93 -2.66 18.81
C GLY A 993 -0.94 -3.31 19.79
N TYR A 994 0.35 -3.02 19.63
CA TYR A 994 1.37 -3.46 20.59
C TYR A 994 1.92 -2.27 21.38
N VAL A 995 2.51 -2.57 22.54
CA VAL A 995 3.18 -1.63 23.44
C VAL A 995 4.53 -2.21 23.82
N VAL A 996 5.51 -1.34 24.03
CA VAL A 996 6.83 -1.74 24.54
C VAL A 996 6.97 -1.18 25.94
N LEU A 997 7.08 -2.08 26.93
CA LEU A 997 7.22 -1.74 28.33
C LEU A 997 8.68 -1.91 28.77
N PRO A 998 9.32 -0.86 29.31
CA PRO A 998 10.66 -0.96 29.85
C PRO A 998 10.63 -1.63 31.22
N ILE A 999 11.33 -2.75 31.38
CA ILE A 999 11.53 -3.44 32.66
C ILE A 999 12.96 -3.21 33.12
N THR A 1000 13.12 -2.73 34.36
CA THR A 1000 14.41 -2.41 34.95
C THR A 1000 14.74 -3.34 36.12
N SER A 1001 16.03 -3.68 36.28
CA SER A 1001 16.50 -4.39 37.46
C SER A 1001 16.63 -3.47 38.67
N ALA A 1002 16.75 -4.04 39.86
CA ALA A 1002 17.20 -3.30 41.04
C ALA A 1002 18.69 -2.95 40.93
N GLU A 1003 19.14 -1.97 41.72
CA GLU A 1003 20.57 -1.75 41.98
C GLU A 1003 21.13 -2.93 42.79
N VAL A 1004 22.29 -3.46 42.42
CA VAL A 1004 22.89 -4.62 43.08
C VAL A 1004 24.09 -4.15 43.93
N PRO A 1005 24.03 -4.23 45.27
CA PRO A 1005 25.14 -3.80 46.13
C PRO A 1005 26.35 -4.74 45.98
N ILE A 1006 27.56 -4.17 45.97
CA ILE A 1006 28.84 -4.90 45.89
C ILE A 1006 29.90 -4.29 46.82
N ASP A 1007 30.93 -5.05 47.15
CA ASP A 1007 32.16 -4.54 47.79
C ASP A 1007 33.37 -4.80 46.88
N ALA A 1008 33.87 -3.75 46.22
CA ALA A 1008 35.04 -3.81 45.36
C ALA A 1008 36.38 -3.69 46.13
N GLY A 1009 36.37 -3.54 47.45
CA GLY A 1009 37.56 -3.36 48.28
C GLY A 1009 38.33 -4.64 48.58
N LYS A 1010 37.63 -5.77 48.71
CA LYS A 1010 38.25 -7.09 48.96
C LYS A 1010 37.62 -8.16 48.08
N ALA A 1011 38.44 -9.03 47.50
CA ALA A 1011 37.98 -10.18 46.72
C ALA A 1011 37.80 -11.41 47.61
N GLU A 1012 36.67 -12.10 47.47
CA GLU A 1012 36.47 -13.47 47.93
C GLU A 1012 36.47 -14.47 46.75
N PRO A 1013 36.89 -15.74 46.97
CA PRO A 1013 36.90 -16.77 45.93
C PRO A 1013 35.51 -16.99 45.32
N ARG A 1014 35.46 -17.11 43.99
CA ARG A 1014 34.22 -17.42 43.26
C ARG A 1014 33.88 -18.92 43.38
N PRO A 1015 32.59 -19.29 43.46
CA PRO A 1015 32.19 -20.68 43.48
C PRO A 1015 32.42 -21.35 42.12
N TYR A 1016 32.89 -22.60 42.13
CA TYR A 1016 32.98 -23.47 40.95
C TYR A 1016 32.85 -24.95 41.34
N ARG A 1017 32.45 -25.79 40.39
CA ARG A 1017 32.36 -27.26 40.52
C ARG A 1017 32.77 -27.96 39.22
N ASP A 1018 32.95 -29.27 39.31
CA ASP A 1018 33.31 -30.14 38.18
C ASP A 1018 34.56 -29.66 37.41
N LEU A 1019 35.56 -29.18 38.16
CA LEU A 1019 36.81 -28.66 37.59
C LEU A 1019 37.55 -29.77 36.82
N LYS A 1020 37.85 -29.49 35.56
CA LYS A 1020 38.71 -30.30 34.69
C LYS A 1020 39.94 -29.50 34.31
N VAL A 1021 41.11 -30.13 34.38
CA VAL A 1021 42.38 -29.49 34.04
C VAL A 1021 43.13 -30.35 33.04
N THR A 1022 43.54 -29.75 31.93
CA THR A 1022 44.42 -30.35 30.92
C THR A 1022 45.77 -29.66 30.97
N GLN A 1023 46.83 -30.44 31.15
CA GLN A 1023 48.21 -29.98 31.12
C GLN A 1023 48.92 -30.58 29.90
N THR A 1024 49.38 -29.73 28.99
CA THR A 1024 50.06 -30.15 27.77
C THR A 1024 51.49 -29.63 27.76
N LEU A 1025 52.45 -30.55 27.67
CA LEU A 1025 53.87 -30.21 27.54
C LEU A 1025 54.26 -30.10 26.06
N ASP A 1026 54.74 -28.94 25.64
CA ASP A 1026 55.33 -28.71 24.32
C ASP A 1026 56.87 -28.59 24.41
N GLU A 1027 57.54 -29.65 23.98
CA GLU A 1027 59.01 -29.76 23.96
C GLU A 1027 59.64 -29.19 22.68
N ARG A 1028 58.86 -28.88 21.64
CA ARG A 1028 59.37 -28.54 20.29
C ARG A 1028 60.13 -27.23 20.29
N SER A 1029 59.65 -26.27 21.08
CA SER A 1029 60.24 -24.93 21.19
C SER A 1029 61.64 -24.91 21.82
N HIS A 1030 62.05 -26.00 22.48
CA HIS A 1030 63.36 -26.06 23.12
C HIS A 1030 64.51 -26.04 22.11
N LYS A 1031 64.38 -26.72 20.96
CA LYS A 1031 65.44 -26.78 19.93
C LYS A 1031 65.74 -25.41 19.30
N GLU A 1032 64.73 -24.55 19.21
CA GLU A 1032 64.83 -23.24 18.53
C GLU A 1032 64.98 -22.06 19.50
N LYS A 1033 64.29 -22.09 20.65
CA LYS A 1033 64.19 -20.97 21.59
C LYS A 1033 64.78 -21.24 22.98
N GLY A 1034 65.23 -22.47 23.24
CA GLY A 1034 65.85 -22.86 24.52
C GLY A 1034 64.89 -22.94 25.71
N CYS A 1035 63.57 -22.91 25.47
CA CYS A 1035 62.53 -23.04 26.50
C CYS A 1035 61.48 -24.09 26.12
N LEU A 1036 60.82 -24.66 27.14
CA LEU A 1036 59.65 -25.51 27.02
C LEU A 1036 58.40 -24.66 27.27
N TYR A 1037 57.25 -25.09 26.74
CA TYR A 1037 55.96 -24.50 27.12
C TYR A 1037 55.10 -25.54 27.82
N LEU A 1038 54.49 -25.12 28.94
CA LEU A 1038 53.41 -25.85 29.58
C LEU A 1038 52.11 -25.09 29.31
N GLU A 1039 51.25 -25.68 28.50
CA GLU A 1039 49.90 -25.17 28.26
C GLU A 1039 48.97 -25.79 29.30
N VAL A 1040 48.23 -24.94 30.00
CA VAL A 1040 47.24 -25.34 30.99
C VAL A 1040 45.90 -24.80 30.56
N LYS A 1041 44.95 -25.71 30.37
CA LYS A 1041 43.56 -25.40 30.07
C LYS A 1041 42.70 -25.93 31.21
N ALA A 1042 41.97 -25.06 31.87
CA ALA A 1042 41.03 -25.44 32.93
C ALA A 1042 39.60 -25.09 32.52
N SER A 1043 38.65 -25.96 32.82
CA SER A 1043 37.22 -25.74 32.60
C SER A 1043 36.41 -26.15 33.82
N ALA A 1044 35.40 -25.38 34.21
CA ALA A 1044 34.53 -25.67 35.35
C ALA A 1044 33.12 -25.14 35.12
N HIS A 1045 32.14 -25.66 35.87
CA HIS A 1045 30.87 -24.96 36.08
C HIS A 1045 31.10 -23.88 37.16
N GLY A 1046 30.76 -22.63 36.87
CA GLY A 1046 31.20 -21.46 37.62
C GLY A 1046 32.49 -20.88 37.05
N LEU A 1047 33.03 -19.85 37.69
CA LEU A 1047 34.22 -19.14 37.21
C LEU A 1047 35.49 -19.90 37.61
N VAL A 1048 36.28 -20.32 36.62
CA VAL A 1048 37.58 -20.99 36.85
C VAL A 1048 38.49 -20.09 37.70
N PRO A 1049 39.08 -20.61 38.79
CA PRO A 1049 39.95 -19.83 39.65
C PRO A 1049 41.27 -19.47 38.95
N PRO A 1050 41.97 -18.41 39.39
CA PRO A 1050 43.24 -18.01 38.80
C PRO A 1050 44.31 -19.10 38.90
N LEU A 1051 45.32 -19.05 38.02
CA LEU A 1051 46.38 -20.06 37.90
C LEU A 1051 47.08 -20.38 39.23
N GLU A 1052 47.29 -19.37 40.07
CA GLU A 1052 47.96 -19.50 41.38
C GLU A 1052 47.19 -20.40 42.35
N ASP A 1053 45.87 -20.44 42.22
CA ASP A 1053 44.98 -21.28 43.02
C ASP A 1053 44.88 -22.70 42.45
N LEU A 1054 45.17 -22.90 41.16
CA LEU A 1054 45.17 -24.21 40.51
C LEU A 1054 46.41 -25.05 40.84
N PHE A 1055 47.63 -24.50 40.76
CA PHE A 1055 48.85 -25.21 41.17
C PHE A 1055 50.03 -24.26 41.41
N THR A 1056 51.11 -24.80 41.98
CA THR A 1056 52.34 -24.04 42.22
C THR A 1056 53.14 -23.92 40.92
N THR A 1057 53.39 -22.70 40.46
CA THR A 1057 54.12 -22.42 39.20
C THR A 1057 55.62 -22.70 39.28
N LYS A 1058 56.18 -23.03 40.44
CA LYS A 1058 57.59 -23.44 40.61
C LYS A 1058 57.74 -24.92 40.26
N ILE A 1059 58.37 -25.21 39.13
CA ILE A 1059 58.63 -26.56 38.65
C ILE A 1059 60.08 -26.95 38.94
N GLU A 1060 60.31 -28.15 39.47
CA GLU A 1060 61.65 -28.59 39.85
C GLU A 1060 62.57 -28.73 38.61
N GLY A 1061 63.79 -28.19 38.69
CA GLY A 1061 64.76 -28.21 37.59
C GLY A 1061 64.52 -27.19 36.47
N LEU A 1062 63.43 -26.41 36.51
CA LEU A 1062 63.07 -25.40 35.51
C LEU A 1062 62.79 -24.04 36.19
N GLU A 1063 63.19 -22.95 35.55
CA GLU A 1063 62.83 -21.57 35.93
C GLU A 1063 61.61 -21.11 35.14
N THR A 1064 60.56 -20.70 35.83
CA THR A 1064 59.32 -20.19 35.23
C THR A 1064 59.55 -18.80 34.64
N GLY A 1065 59.37 -18.67 33.33
CA GLY A 1065 59.49 -17.44 32.55
C GLY A 1065 58.18 -16.68 32.47
N ALA A 1066 57.88 -16.11 31.29
CA ALA A 1066 56.63 -15.40 31.07
C ALA A 1066 55.42 -16.35 31.16
N ILE A 1067 54.35 -15.90 31.83
CA ILE A 1067 53.05 -16.55 31.84
C ILE A 1067 52.15 -15.73 30.91
N GLU A 1068 51.76 -16.32 29.79
CA GLU A 1068 50.77 -15.77 28.89
C GLU A 1068 49.39 -16.25 29.35
N ASP A 1069 48.63 -15.33 29.94
CA ASP A 1069 47.23 -15.56 30.32
C ASP A 1069 46.32 -15.24 29.11
N ARG A 1070 45.60 -16.25 28.60
CA ARG A 1070 44.72 -16.11 27.43
C ARG A 1070 43.28 -15.71 27.80
N GLY A 1071 43.07 -15.35 29.07
CA GLY A 1071 41.84 -14.82 29.65
C GLY A 1071 40.83 -15.89 30.03
N LEU A 1072 40.04 -15.59 31.07
CA LEU A 1072 38.84 -16.33 31.44
C LEU A 1072 37.73 -16.06 30.42
N ARG A 1073 37.03 -17.11 29.97
CA ARG A 1073 35.96 -17.01 28.97
C ARG A 1073 34.77 -17.88 29.36
N ILE A 1074 33.57 -17.41 29.03
CA ILE A 1074 32.36 -18.22 29.13
C ILE A 1074 32.21 -19.02 27.83
N VAL A 1075 32.18 -20.35 27.94
CA VAL A 1075 32.06 -21.28 26.81
C VAL A 1075 30.59 -21.57 26.53
N GLU A 1076 29.83 -21.88 27.58
CA GLU A 1076 28.42 -22.27 27.47
C GLU A 1076 27.64 -21.78 28.69
N LEU A 1077 26.37 -21.44 28.49
CA LEU A 1077 25.44 -21.12 29.58
C LEU A 1077 24.50 -22.30 29.78
N ASP A 1078 24.78 -23.12 30.79
CA ASP A 1078 23.97 -24.30 31.11
C ASP A 1078 22.69 -23.87 31.82
N ALA A 1079 21.59 -23.84 31.07
CA ALA A 1079 20.26 -23.53 31.61
C ALA A 1079 19.62 -24.73 32.35
N ALA A 1080 20.17 -25.94 32.25
CA ALA A 1080 19.69 -27.11 32.97
C ALA A 1080 20.30 -27.21 34.38
N ALA A 1081 21.41 -26.50 34.63
CA ALA A 1081 22.00 -26.39 35.96
C ALA A 1081 21.07 -25.66 36.93
N GLU A 1082 20.80 -26.26 38.10
CA GLU A 1082 19.94 -25.66 39.14
C GLU A 1082 20.46 -24.30 39.64
N ASP A 1083 21.77 -24.09 39.60
CA ASP A 1083 22.44 -22.86 40.01
C ASP A 1083 22.65 -21.86 38.87
N LEU A 1084 22.27 -22.20 37.63
CA LEU A 1084 22.51 -21.42 36.41
C LEU A 1084 23.98 -20.97 36.27
N SER A 1085 24.91 -21.76 36.79
CA SER A 1085 26.34 -21.47 36.71
C SER A 1085 26.84 -21.69 35.28
N PRO A 1086 27.59 -20.75 34.69
CA PRO A 1086 28.11 -20.92 33.34
C PRO A 1086 29.22 -21.98 33.30
N ILE A 1087 29.46 -22.56 32.14
CA ILE A 1087 30.69 -23.32 31.90
C ILE A 1087 31.74 -22.32 31.44
N SER A 1088 32.79 -22.14 32.23
CA SER A 1088 33.90 -21.25 31.90
C SER A 1088 35.18 -22.02 31.62
N GLU A 1089 36.03 -21.44 30.79
CA GLU A 1089 37.36 -21.95 30.45
C GLU A 1089 38.40 -20.86 30.65
N HIS A 1090 39.56 -21.23 31.20
CA HIS A 1090 40.71 -20.36 31.34
C HIS A 1090 41.96 -21.10 30.87
N GLU A 1091 42.69 -20.48 29.94
CA GLU A 1091 43.91 -21.04 29.36
C GLU A 1091 45.13 -20.18 29.70
N TRP A 1092 46.22 -20.84 30.06
CA TRP A 1092 47.53 -20.24 30.30
C TRP A 1092 48.61 -20.97 29.52
N ARG A 1093 49.60 -20.22 29.05
CA ARG A 1093 50.84 -20.77 28.50
C ARG A 1093 52.01 -20.30 29.35
N ILE A 1094 52.69 -21.24 29.97
CA ILE A 1094 53.78 -20.99 30.89
C ILE A 1094 55.10 -21.30 30.18
N GLU A 1095 55.98 -20.31 30.04
CA GLU A 1095 57.34 -20.51 29.56
C GLU A 1095 58.20 -21.14 30.67
N LEU A 1096 58.95 -22.19 30.34
CA LEU A 1096 59.81 -22.91 31.28
C LEU A 1096 61.24 -22.99 30.73
N LYS A 1097 62.20 -22.43 31.46
CA LYS A 1097 63.62 -22.37 31.06
C LYS A 1097 64.46 -23.37 31.87
N PRO A 1098 65.43 -24.08 31.26
CA PRO A 1098 66.28 -25.01 32.02
C PRO A 1098 67.17 -24.28 33.02
N LYS A 1099 67.14 -24.72 34.28
CA LYS A 1099 68.01 -24.17 35.32
C LYS A 1099 69.45 -24.63 35.09
N GLY A 1100 70.34 -23.72 34.67
CA GLY A 1100 71.73 -24.03 34.32
C GLY A 1100 71.98 -24.37 32.84
N GLY A 1101 71.01 -24.13 31.95
CA GLY A 1101 71.19 -24.22 30.49
C GLY A 1101 71.11 -25.62 29.88
N SER A 1102 70.87 -26.67 30.69
CA SER A 1102 70.62 -28.05 30.23
C SER A 1102 69.28 -28.55 30.76
N LEU A 1103 68.50 -29.23 29.91
CA LEU A 1103 67.22 -29.85 30.31
C LEU A 1103 67.42 -30.90 31.42
N PRO A 1104 66.51 -30.97 32.41
CA PRO A 1104 66.50 -32.08 33.35
C PRO A 1104 66.16 -33.39 32.62
N ALA A 1105 66.56 -34.54 33.19
CA ALA A 1105 66.32 -35.85 32.58
C ALA A 1105 64.82 -36.23 32.50
N SER A 1106 64.00 -35.64 33.36
CA SER A 1106 62.55 -35.84 33.39
C SER A 1106 61.83 -34.55 33.75
N PHE A 1107 60.63 -34.37 33.21
CA PHE A 1107 59.66 -33.35 33.57
C PHE A 1107 58.60 -33.93 34.50
N GLN A 1108 58.30 -33.24 35.59
CA GLN A 1108 57.21 -33.55 36.50
C GLN A 1108 56.08 -32.55 36.28
N PHE A 1109 54.89 -33.04 35.92
CA PHE A 1109 53.71 -32.19 35.79
C PHE A 1109 53.31 -31.60 37.15
N PRO A 1110 52.92 -30.30 37.21
CA PRO A 1110 52.48 -29.68 38.46
C PRO A 1110 51.25 -30.37 39.05
N VAL A 1111 51.25 -30.52 40.38
CA VAL A 1111 50.12 -31.09 41.11
C VAL A 1111 49.02 -30.03 41.25
N VAL A 1112 47.82 -30.38 40.79
CA VAL A 1112 46.62 -29.53 40.92
C VAL A 1112 46.15 -29.52 42.38
N LYS A 1113 45.92 -28.33 42.95
CA LYS A 1113 45.54 -28.12 44.36
C LYS A 1113 44.05 -28.38 44.62
N PRO A 1114 43.10 -27.90 43.79
CA PRO A 1114 41.68 -28.10 44.06
C PRO A 1114 41.20 -29.53 43.77
N GLU A 1115 40.04 -29.89 44.33
CA GLU A 1115 39.35 -31.12 43.97
C GLU A 1115 38.87 -31.07 42.51
N LEU A 1116 39.10 -32.16 41.79
CA LEU A 1116 38.77 -32.30 40.36
C LEU A 1116 37.48 -33.12 40.18
N ALA A 1117 36.90 -33.04 38.99
CA ALA A 1117 35.75 -33.86 38.61
C ALA A 1117 36.04 -35.36 38.79
N LYS A 1118 35.04 -36.12 39.25
CA LYS A 1118 35.15 -37.56 39.58
C LYS A 1118 35.45 -38.46 38.36
N GLU A 1119 35.21 -37.97 37.14
CA GLU A 1119 35.52 -38.62 35.86
C GLU A 1119 36.60 -37.82 35.11
N ASP A 1120 37.71 -38.47 34.70
CA ASP A 1120 38.83 -37.92 33.89
C ASP A 1120 39.16 -36.43 34.12
N GLY A 1121 39.10 -35.96 35.37
CA GLY A 1121 39.22 -34.54 35.74
C GLY A 1121 40.63 -33.96 35.57
N LEU A 1122 41.65 -34.80 35.34
CA LEU A 1122 43.01 -34.39 35.03
C LEU A 1122 43.51 -35.12 33.79
N VAL A 1123 43.79 -34.37 32.74
CA VAL A 1123 44.38 -34.90 31.52
C VAL A 1123 45.80 -34.36 31.37
N ARG A 1124 46.77 -35.26 31.19
CA ARG A 1124 48.18 -34.89 30.96
C ARG A 1124 48.60 -35.39 29.60
N GLN A 1125 49.14 -34.51 28.78
CA GLN A 1125 49.51 -34.82 27.39
C GLN A 1125 50.87 -34.19 27.04
N ARG A 1126 51.52 -34.73 26.01
CA ARG A 1126 52.69 -34.11 25.38
C ARG A 1126 52.58 -34.16 23.87
N TYR A 1127 53.27 -33.22 23.22
CA TYR A 1127 53.45 -33.27 21.77
C TYR A 1127 54.51 -34.30 21.38
N VAL A 1128 54.13 -35.28 20.55
CA VAL A 1128 55.05 -36.15 19.82
C VAL A 1128 54.94 -35.77 18.34
N ASP A 1129 55.88 -34.94 17.88
CA ASP A 1129 55.84 -34.29 16.56
C ASP A 1129 54.61 -33.38 16.40
N VAL A 1130 53.53 -33.87 15.77
CA VAL A 1130 52.26 -33.14 15.59
C VAL A 1130 51.13 -33.68 16.47
N ASP A 1131 51.26 -34.92 16.98
CA ASP A 1131 50.19 -35.60 17.71
C ASP A 1131 50.26 -35.34 19.22
N LEU A 1132 49.09 -35.22 19.87
CA LEU A 1132 48.95 -35.15 21.32
C LEU A 1132 48.76 -36.55 21.91
N VAL A 1133 49.67 -36.96 22.78
CA VAL A 1133 49.65 -38.30 23.39
C VAL A 1133 49.48 -38.16 24.92
N PRO A 1134 48.54 -38.90 25.54
CA PRO A 1134 48.38 -38.92 26.99
C PRO A 1134 49.62 -39.53 27.67
N VAL A 1135 49.99 -38.97 28.82
CA VAL A 1135 51.21 -39.34 29.55
C VAL A 1135 50.99 -39.40 31.06
N ASP A 1136 51.87 -40.13 31.75
CA ASP A 1136 51.90 -40.19 33.21
C ASP A 1136 52.39 -38.87 33.84
N ALA A 1137 52.33 -38.78 35.17
CA ALA A 1137 52.71 -37.58 35.92
C ALA A 1137 54.18 -37.15 35.73
N GLN A 1138 55.05 -38.08 35.33
CA GLN A 1138 56.46 -37.84 35.06
C GLN A 1138 56.81 -38.32 33.65
N VAL A 1139 57.53 -37.50 32.88
CA VAL A 1139 57.91 -37.79 31.50
C VAL A 1139 59.41 -37.59 31.30
N ALA A 1140 60.08 -38.49 30.58
CA ALA A 1140 61.48 -38.31 30.21
C ALA A 1140 61.64 -37.23 29.12
N LEU A 1141 62.53 -36.26 29.35
CA LEU A 1141 62.85 -35.20 28.38
C LEU A 1141 64.05 -35.63 27.53
N ASN A 1142 63.88 -35.68 26.22
CA ASN A 1142 64.94 -36.13 25.31
C ASN A 1142 65.90 -34.98 24.97
N GLY A 1143 66.89 -34.75 25.85
CA GLY A 1143 67.93 -33.72 25.70
C GLY A 1143 69.36 -34.23 25.37
N GLY A 1144 69.54 -35.48 24.92
CA GLY A 1144 70.87 -36.10 24.78
C GLY A 1144 71.31 -36.38 23.35
N ARG A 1145 72.44 -35.79 22.92
CA ARG A 1145 73.25 -36.23 21.77
C ARG A 1145 73.54 -37.74 21.87
N GLU A 1146 73.14 -38.53 20.88
CA GLU A 1146 73.62 -39.91 20.73
C GLU A 1146 75.13 -39.91 20.47
N LYS A 1147 75.93 -40.34 21.45
CA LYS A 1147 77.34 -40.70 21.26
C LYS A 1147 77.39 -42.20 21.03
N ILE A 1148 77.76 -42.61 19.82
CA ILE A 1148 78.06 -44.00 19.48
C ILE A 1148 79.39 -44.39 20.16
N THR A 1149 79.35 -45.39 21.03
CA THR A 1149 80.51 -45.88 21.81
C THR A 1149 81.35 -46.86 20.96
N PRO A 1150 82.70 -46.83 21.00
CA PRO A 1150 83.58 -47.56 20.05
C PRO A 1150 83.46 -49.09 20.06
N TRP A 1151 82.81 -49.68 21.06
CA TRP A 1151 82.59 -51.13 21.13
C TRP A 1151 81.53 -51.64 20.16
N VAL A 1152 80.62 -50.79 19.66
CA VAL A 1152 79.62 -51.17 18.65
C VAL A 1152 80.24 -51.23 17.24
N ALA A 1153 81.31 -50.46 16.98
CA ALA A 1153 82.05 -50.53 15.71
C ALA A 1153 82.89 -51.82 15.60
N GLY A 1154 83.37 -52.37 16.73
CA GLY A 1154 84.15 -53.62 16.76
C GLY A 1154 83.31 -54.86 16.48
N SER A 1155 82.06 -54.91 16.92
CA SER A 1155 81.15 -56.03 16.67
C SER A 1155 80.59 -56.04 15.24
N ILE A 1156 80.40 -54.86 14.63
CA ILE A 1156 79.93 -54.73 13.24
C ILE A 1156 81.02 -55.15 12.23
N ALA A 1157 82.31 -54.91 12.51
CA ALA A 1157 83.41 -55.32 11.61
C ALA A 1157 83.61 -56.85 11.55
N ILE A 1158 83.39 -57.56 12.67
CA ILE A 1158 83.50 -59.03 12.73
C ILE A 1158 82.29 -59.69 12.04
N LEU A 1159 81.09 -59.11 12.18
CA LEU A 1159 79.88 -59.58 11.48
C LEU A 1159 79.94 -59.34 9.97
N LEU A 1160 80.53 -58.23 9.51
CA LEU A 1160 80.72 -57.96 8.07
C LEU A 1160 81.77 -58.86 7.41
N ALA A 1161 82.83 -59.26 8.14
CA ALA A 1161 83.85 -60.20 7.62
C ALA A 1161 83.30 -61.64 7.47
N ILE A 1162 82.44 -62.08 8.39
CA ILE A 1162 81.76 -63.39 8.32
C ILE A 1162 80.68 -63.39 7.23
N GLY A 1163 79.95 -62.27 7.08
CA GLY A 1163 78.93 -62.10 6.03
C GLY A 1163 79.52 -62.05 4.62
N ALA A 1164 80.68 -61.41 4.42
CA ALA A 1164 81.35 -61.34 3.11
C ALA A 1164 81.90 -62.71 2.65
N ALA A 1165 82.34 -63.58 3.57
CA ALA A 1165 82.80 -64.92 3.26
C ALA A 1165 81.66 -65.91 2.91
N MET A 1166 80.47 -65.71 3.47
CA MET A 1166 79.28 -66.53 3.17
C MET A 1166 78.61 -66.18 1.83
N VAL A 1167 78.60 -64.91 1.43
CA VAL A 1167 77.94 -64.45 0.19
C VAL A 1167 78.73 -64.80 -1.09
N ALA A 1168 80.04 -65.01 -0.99
CA ALA A 1168 80.86 -65.42 -2.15
C ALA A 1168 80.72 -66.92 -2.51
N MET A 1169 80.25 -67.78 -1.60
CA MET A 1169 80.21 -69.24 -1.83
C MET A 1169 78.85 -69.80 -2.32
N PHE A 1170 77.77 -69.01 -2.31
CA PHE A 1170 76.43 -69.49 -2.72
C PHE A 1170 75.84 -68.76 -3.93
N ARG A 1171 76.65 -68.62 -4.99
CA ARG A 1171 76.14 -68.37 -6.36
C ARG A 1171 75.93 -69.69 -7.10
N LYS A 1172 74.68 -70.20 -7.10
CA LYS A 1172 73.99 -70.80 -8.27
C LYS A 1172 72.52 -71.14 -7.92
N LYS A 1173 71.62 -70.68 -8.79
CA LYS A 1173 70.14 -70.67 -8.72
C LYS A 1173 69.48 -72.06 -8.78
N PRO A 1174 68.18 -72.15 -8.42
CA PRO A 1174 67.16 -72.33 -9.46
C PRO A 1174 65.94 -71.39 -9.33
N ASP A 1175 65.23 -71.23 -10.46
CA ASP A 1175 64.06 -70.38 -10.69
C ASP A 1175 62.81 -70.74 -9.88
N GLN A 1176 62.11 -69.70 -9.40
CA GLN A 1176 60.63 -69.65 -9.31
C GLN A 1176 60.13 -68.20 -9.49
N GLY A 1177 59.43 -67.95 -10.60
CA GLY A 1177 58.21 -67.11 -10.76
C GLY A 1177 58.21 -65.60 -10.43
N PRO A 1178 57.57 -64.74 -11.26
CA PRO A 1178 57.46 -63.31 -11.01
C PRO A 1178 56.44 -62.94 -9.91
N THR A 1179 56.78 -61.86 -9.20
CA THR A 1179 55.99 -61.10 -8.22
C THR A 1179 54.64 -60.62 -8.75
N GLY A 1180 53.56 -60.84 -7.98
CA GLY A 1180 52.27 -60.15 -8.19
C GLY A 1180 52.27 -58.72 -7.63
N PRO A 1181 51.31 -57.86 -8.05
CA PRO A 1181 51.31 -56.43 -7.73
C PRO A 1181 50.86 -56.16 -6.28
N THR A 1182 51.62 -55.37 -5.53
CA THR A 1182 51.19 -54.79 -4.25
C THR A 1182 50.06 -53.79 -4.50
N LEU A 1183 48.83 -54.08 -4.07
CA LEU A 1183 47.70 -53.13 -4.15
C LEU A 1183 47.76 -52.14 -2.97
N ILE A 1184 47.56 -50.84 -3.24
CA ILE A 1184 47.42 -49.84 -2.16
C ILE A 1184 46.07 -50.07 -1.49
N PRO A 1185 46.00 -50.32 -0.16
CA PRO A 1185 44.74 -50.58 0.53
C PRO A 1185 43.85 -49.34 0.57
N LEU A 1186 42.52 -49.53 0.47
CA LEU A 1186 41.53 -48.45 0.58
C LEU A 1186 41.59 -47.77 1.96
N PRO A 1187 41.24 -46.46 2.07
CA PRO A 1187 41.18 -45.76 3.34
C PRO A 1187 40.18 -46.39 4.32
N ALA A 1188 40.52 -46.46 5.61
CA ALA A 1188 39.64 -47.01 6.65
C ALA A 1188 38.37 -46.17 6.91
N HIS A 1189 38.43 -44.87 6.61
CA HIS A 1189 37.29 -43.96 6.66
C HIS A 1189 37.10 -43.32 5.29
N ILE A 1190 35.97 -43.60 4.63
CA ILE A 1190 35.64 -43.07 3.30
C ILE A 1190 34.97 -41.69 3.47
N ASN A 1191 35.67 -40.64 3.07
CA ASN A 1191 35.15 -39.29 2.89
C ASN A 1191 35.88 -38.62 1.72
N ALA A 1192 35.40 -37.46 1.25
CA ALA A 1192 35.96 -36.85 0.04
C ALA A 1192 37.48 -36.56 0.16
N VAL A 1193 37.95 -36.14 1.35
CA VAL A 1193 39.38 -35.86 1.60
C VAL A 1193 40.22 -37.15 1.55
N SER A 1194 39.75 -38.22 2.19
CA SER A 1194 40.48 -39.49 2.26
C SER A 1194 40.56 -40.20 0.91
N VAL A 1195 39.50 -40.12 0.10
CA VAL A 1195 39.47 -40.68 -1.27
C VAL A 1195 40.35 -39.86 -2.21
N ILE A 1196 40.33 -38.53 -2.16
CA ILE A 1196 41.25 -37.68 -2.94
C ILE A 1196 42.71 -38.00 -2.56
N GLY A 1197 43.01 -38.11 -1.27
CA GLY A 1197 44.34 -38.50 -0.78
C GLY A 1197 44.78 -39.89 -1.26
N TYR A 1198 43.84 -40.83 -1.36
CA TYR A 1198 44.09 -42.16 -1.93
C TYR A 1198 44.38 -42.13 -3.43
N LEU A 1199 43.59 -41.37 -4.21
CA LEU A 1199 43.78 -41.22 -5.65
C LEU A 1199 45.11 -40.53 -5.99
N ARG A 1200 45.54 -39.53 -5.21
CA ARG A 1200 46.86 -38.90 -5.37
C ARG A 1200 48.01 -39.89 -5.12
N LYS A 1201 47.89 -40.75 -4.10
CA LYS A 1201 48.88 -41.83 -3.85
C LYS A 1201 48.91 -42.87 -4.96
N LEU A 1202 47.75 -43.19 -5.56
CA LEU A 1202 47.70 -44.01 -6.77
C LEU A 1202 48.44 -43.30 -7.92
N GLN A 1203 48.17 -42.03 -8.18
CA GLN A 1203 48.78 -41.22 -9.25
C GLN A 1203 50.33 -41.20 -9.20
N GLU A 1204 50.91 -41.19 -8.00
CA GLU A 1204 52.35 -41.14 -7.74
C GLU A 1204 53.07 -42.48 -7.91
N ARG A 1205 52.35 -43.59 -8.11
CA ARG A 1205 52.94 -44.93 -8.23
C ARG A 1205 53.75 -45.10 -9.52
N GLU A 1206 54.92 -45.74 -9.41
CA GLU A 1206 55.74 -46.12 -10.56
C GLU A 1206 55.05 -47.22 -11.41
N GLY A 1207 54.99 -47.02 -12.73
CA GLY A 1207 54.38 -47.95 -13.68
C GLY A 1207 53.01 -47.55 -14.26
N ILE A 1208 52.44 -46.41 -13.83
CA ILE A 1208 51.18 -45.88 -14.35
C ILE A 1208 51.39 -45.19 -15.71
N THR A 1209 50.54 -45.50 -16.68
CA THR A 1209 50.59 -44.86 -18.01
C THR A 1209 50.18 -43.39 -17.94
N PRO A 1210 50.75 -42.51 -18.79
CA PRO A 1210 50.44 -41.08 -18.78
C PRO A 1210 48.94 -40.78 -18.94
N THR A 1211 48.23 -41.60 -19.72
CA THR A 1211 46.77 -41.48 -19.96
C THR A 1211 45.95 -41.79 -18.71
N LEU A 1212 46.37 -42.79 -17.92
CA LEU A 1212 45.69 -43.14 -16.67
C LEU A 1212 45.97 -42.10 -15.59
N ARG A 1213 47.19 -41.56 -15.54
CA ARG A 1213 47.58 -40.46 -14.64
C ARG A 1213 46.73 -39.20 -14.86
N GLU A 1214 46.46 -38.85 -16.11
CA GLU A 1214 45.62 -37.69 -16.46
C GLU A 1214 44.13 -37.94 -16.12
N SER A 1215 43.68 -39.19 -16.22
CA SER A 1215 42.29 -39.54 -15.91
C SER A 1215 42.01 -39.53 -14.39
N ILE A 1216 42.99 -39.98 -13.58
CA ILE A 1216 42.93 -39.86 -12.12
C ILE A 1216 42.92 -38.38 -11.70
N GLU A 1217 43.69 -37.52 -12.37
CA GLU A 1217 43.74 -36.08 -12.07
C GLU A 1217 42.42 -35.37 -12.38
N LYS A 1218 41.73 -35.76 -13.45
CA LYS A 1218 40.38 -35.28 -13.77
C LYS A 1218 39.37 -35.69 -12.70
N GLU A 1219 39.45 -36.92 -12.19
CA GLU A 1219 38.56 -37.39 -11.11
C GLU A 1219 38.81 -36.63 -9.80
N ILE A 1220 40.08 -36.40 -9.44
CA ILE A 1220 40.44 -35.60 -8.26
C ILE A 1220 39.85 -34.18 -8.38
N THR A 1221 40.02 -33.54 -9.54
CA THR A 1221 39.52 -32.18 -9.77
C THR A 1221 37.99 -32.12 -9.70
N ALA A 1222 37.30 -33.15 -10.18
CA ALA A 1222 35.84 -33.25 -10.12
C ALA A 1222 35.34 -33.40 -8.67
N LEU A 1223 35.98 -34.26 -7.87
CA LEU A 1223 35.66 -34.44 -6.45
C LEU A 1223 35.98 -33.18 -5.63
N GLU A 1224 37.08 -32.48 -5.93
CA GLU A 1224 37.45 -31.21 -5.31
C GLU A 1224 36.39 -30.13 -5.59
N THR A 1225 35.95 -30.02 -6.84
CA THR A 1225 34.93 -29.02 -7.23
C THR A 1225 33.56 -29.33 -6.63
N ARG A 1226 33.17 -30.62 -6.57
CA ARG A 1226 31.84 -31.05 -6.11
C ARG A 1226 31.68 -30.98 -4.59
N HIS A 1227 32.73 -31.28 -3.82
CA HIS A 1227 32.64 -31.37 -2.36
C HIS A 1227 33.37 -30.24 -1.62
N PHE A 1228 34.14 -29.40 -2.33
CA PHE A 1228 34.84 -28.25 -1.74
C PHE A 1228 34.68 -26.97 -2.59
N GLY A 1229 33.71 -26.96 -3.52
CA GLY A 1229 33.32 -25.79 -4.32
C GLY A 1229 32.22 -24.94 -3.66
N ARG A 1230 31.75 -23.90 -4.35
CA ARG A 1230 30.76 -22.92 -3.83
C ARG A 1230 29.37 -23.48 -3.50
N GLN A 1231 29.06 -24.73 -3.87
CA GLN A 1231 27.82 -25.42 -3.55
C GLN A 1231 28.18 -26.69 -2.77
N ASP A 1232 27.90 -26.72 -1.46
CA ASP A 1232 28.12 -27.89 -0.62
C ASP A 1232 27.13 -28.99 -0.98
N ALA A 1233 27.60 -30.00 -1.72
CA ALA A 1233 26.83 -31.22 -1.97
C ALA A 1233 27.06 -32.25 -0.83
N PRO A 1234 26.01 -32.92 -0.33
CA PRO A 1234 26.14 -33.97 0.68
C PRO A 1234 27.12 -35.07 0.21
N GLN A 1235 27.97 -35.57 1.11
CA GLN A 1235 28.87 -36.67 0.80
C GLN A 1235 28.11 -38.00 0.87
N ASP A 1236 28.11 -38.77 -0.22
CA ASP A 1236 27.64 -40.16 -0.23
C ASP A 1236 28.85 -41.11 -0.09
N PRO A 1237 29.02 -41.77 1.08
CA PRO A 1237 30.14 -42.67 1.31
C PRO A 1237 30.16 -43.87 0.35
N VAL A 1238 29.01 -44.30 -0.16
CA VAL A 1238 28.91 -45.46 -1.07
C VAL A 1238 29.45 -45.07 -2.44
N GLU A 1239 29.08 -43.90 -2.96
CA GLU A 1239 29.60 -43.36 -4.23
C GLU A 1239 31.13 -43.17 -4.16
N LEU A 1240 31.63 -42.61 -3.07
CA LEU A 1240 33.06 -42.37 -2.86
C LEU A 1240 33.87 -43.67 -2.73
N GLU A 1241 33.32 -44.69 -2.08
CA GLU A 1241 33.95 -46.01 -1.99
C GLU A 1241 33.97 -46.73 -3.36
N GLU A 1242 32.91 -46.60 -4.16
CA GLU A 1242 32.87 -47.12 -5.52
C GLU A 1242 33.91 -46.46 -6.44
N ILE A 1243 34.09 -45.14 -6.34
CA ILE A 1243 35.11 -44.41 -7.08
C ILE A 1243 36.51 -44.91 -6.68
N ALA A 1244 36.79 -45.05 -5.38
CA ALA A 1244 38.08 -45.52 -4.90
C ALA A 1244 38.38 -46.97 -5.36
N LYS A 1245 37.38 -47.87 -5.32
CA LYS A 1245 37.51 -49.25 -5.82
C LYS A 1245 37.71 -49.32 -7.33
N ARG A 1246 37.03 -48.46 -8.10
CA ARG A 1246 37.15 -48.39 -9.56
C ARG A 1246 38.57 -48.04 -9.98
N TRP A 1247 39.19 -47.05 -9.32
CA TRP A 1247 40.57 -46.65 -9.59
C TRP A 1247 41.62 -47.60 -9.01
N GLN A 1248 41.27 -48.41 -8.02
CA GLN A 1248 42.13 -49.50 -7.53
C GLN A 1248 42.17 -50.69 -8.51
N ALA A 1249 41.08 -50.91 -9.26
CA ALA A 1249 40.96 -52.00 -10.23
C ALA A 1249 41.52 -51.66 -11.62
N ALA A 1250 41.54 -50.37 -11.98
CA ALA A 1250 42.16 -49.84 -13.20
C ALA A 1250 43.68 -49.73 -13.07
#